data_AF-A0A649UB76-F1
#
_entry.id   AF-A0A649UB76-F1
#
_cell.length_a   1.000
_cell.length_b   1.000
_cell.length_c   1.000
_cell.angle_alpha   90.00
_cell.angle_beta   90.00
_cell.angle_gamma   90.00
#
_symmetry.space_group_name_H-M   'P 1'
#
loop_
_entity.id
_entity.type
_entity.pdbx_description
1 polymer ?
#
loop_
_entity_poly.entity_id
_entity_poly.type
_entity_poly.pdbx_seq_one_letter_code
_entity_poly.pdbx_strand_id
1 'polypeptide(L)'
;MAINLSSILPHSQLLCSRVLGLCVAGVLLAACGKPAGELGGESAGEGIEQSTIVAYKETLQPILIAGNGIPAGVEGYGVSLSRLPAEGGSAPLKAVFSKDTYEPRLDLVPESGWDWSGAGDSIGLSLSVANPSDHSVQLFVTVYDDKSFGTRSLNVPAGGAGTYYFDLNGPALALDAGMRDAPALYQNAATAMTWMWGSKSLDLSSIRRVELNMRSILSDRTLVLEDIALATNGEFQPQNLQGIFDQYGQYAPQDYPEKIHSDDALRASAQREAEQFSAQSIFADRSRFGGWAKGPQYEATGYFRTQKIDGQWALIDPEGYLFFATGVDNMRMDNTVTMTGVDFAEPDIRKGPVVASELRKNLFQWLPEEQGALSSHYVYRPVVHTGPVEKGEGFSFYRANLERKYGPDYLQRWREVTIDRQLDWGFTTLGNWADPSLYDNGKVAYVANGWIRGDHKRVSSGDDYWGPLHDPFDPEFVRSVKRTVAQVAAEVQNDPWCMGVYIENELSWGNTKSDAGHFGLIIHTLTRDAVESPAKAAFVELLQDRYTSVENLSRAWSLPLAATDISTGSSAVTSWEAFSRGFALPASANGKPLIEGALREDFSLLLESLSAQFFSVVQHELAAVMPNHLFLGARFADWGMTPEVVRGAAAHVDVVSYNLYTEGLAAGNWDFLAEIDKPSIIGSFHAGLVSAESQQERGEMFRDYMHTIIDNPWFVGAQWFQYIDSPASGRAWDGENYNVGFVTVADEPYGPLVAAAQALNRELYPRRYGQKK
;
A
#
# COMPACT_ATOMS: atom_id res chain seq x y z
N MET A 1 3.75 27.09 3.06
CA MET A 1 3.68 27.78 4.37
C MET A 1 4.63 27.03 5.30
N ALA A 2 5.79 27.60 5.64
CA ALA A 2 6.89 26.93 6.36
C ALA A 2 6.66 26.97 7.88
N ILE A 3 6.89 25.84 8.57
CA ILE A 3 6.72 25.67 10.02
C ILE A 3 8.09 25.38 10.65
N ASN A 4 8.36 26.06 11.76
CA ASN A 4 9.58 25.97 12.57
C ASN A 4 9.38 24.90 13.66
N LEU A 5 10.11 23.79 13.57
CA LEU A 5 10.11 22.69 14.55
C LEU A 5 11.56 22.39 14.94
N SER A 6 12.04 23.07 15.97
CA SER A 6 13.36 22.85 16.56
C SER A 6 13.22 22.40 18.01
N SER A 7 13.30 21.10 18.28
CA SER A 7 13.90 20.56 19.51
C SER A 7 14.01 19.04 19.43
N ILE A 8 15.09 18.52 20.01
CA ILE A 8 15.52 17.11 20.13
C ILE A 8 16.52 16.67 19.04
N LEU A 9 17.81 16.67 19.39
CA LEU A 9 18.83 15.65 19.06
C LEU A 9 20.20 16.04 19.69
N PRO A 10 20.95 15.12 20.34
CA PRO A 10 22.31 15.36 20.81
C PRO A 10 23.39 14.82 19.87
N HIS A 11 24.56 15.48 19.91
CA HIS A 11 25.75 15.31 19.08
C HIS A 11 26.62 14.06 19.34
N SER A 12 27.30 13.59 18.29
CA SER A 12 28.66 13.04 18.38
C SER A 12 29.47 13.31 17.10
N GLN A 13 30.72 13.72 17.28
CA GLN A 13 31.65 14.29 16.29
C GLN A 13 32.80 13.34 15.87
N LEU A 14 33.31 13.58 14.65
CA LEU A 14 34.74 13.64 14.20
C LEU A 14 35.61 12.36 14.06
N LEU A 15 36.09 12.07 12.84
CA LEU A 15 37.45 12.37 12.27
C LEU A 15 37.73 11.51 11.00
N CYS A 16 37.96 12.14 9.82
CA CYS A 16 39.23 12.20 9.04
C CYS A 16 39.91 10.85 8.73
N SER A 17 40.40 10.53 7.51
CA SER A 17 41.08 11.38 6.53
C SER A 17 41.33 10.65 5.18
N ARG A 18 41.22 11.43 4.08
CA ARG A 18 42.01 11.49 2.82
C ARG A 18 42.87 10.27 2.38
N VAL A 19 42.81 9.91 1.09
CA VAL A 19 43.92 10.06 0.10
C VAL A 19 43.38 9.99 -1.35
N LEU A 20 43.93 10.88 -2.18
CA LEU A 20 43.76 11.10 -3.63
C LEU A 20 44.27 9.95 -4.52
N GLY A 21 43.73 9.86 -5.75
CA GLY A 21 44.39 9.19 -6.88
C GLY A 21 43.65 9.36 -8.21
N LEU A 22 43.95 10.45 -8.93
CA LEU A 22 43.46 10.79 -10.28
C LEU A 22 43.97 9.85 -11.40
N CYS A 23 43.16 9.77 -12.48
CA CYS A 23 43.50 9.84 -13.93
C CYS A 23 42.71 8.78 -14.73
N VAL A 24 41.65 9.09 -15.48
CA VAL A 24 41.51 9.87 -16.74
C VAL A 24 41.74 9.05 -18.03
N ALA A 25 40.64 8.95 -18.78
CA ALA A 25 40.45 9.00 -20.24
C ALA A 25 40.59 7.76 -21.16
N GLY A 26 39.60 7.64 -22.06
CA GLY A 26 39.72 7.08 -23.41
C GLY A 26 38.60 6.07 -23.77
N VAL A 27 37.35 6.40 -24.15
CA VAL A 27 36.83 7.12 -25.34
C VAL A 27 36.81 6.29 -26.65
N LEU A 28 35.59 6.09 -27.21
CA LEU A 28 35.16 5.78 -28.61
C LEU A 28 35.31 4.30 -29.09
N LEU A 29 34.47 3.70 -29.95
CA LEU A 29 33.38 4.15 -30.85
C LEU A 29 32.65 2.92 -31.46
N ALA A 30 31.40 3.13 -31.89
CA ALA A 30 30.71 2.51 -33.06
C ALA A 30 30.30 1.02 -32.98
N ALA A 31 29.18 0.54 -33.56
CA ALA A 31 28.12 1.15 -34.37
C ALA A 31 26.92 0.18 -34.51
N CYS A 32 25.73 0.78 -34.57
CA CYS A 32 24.58 0.56 -35.46
C CYS A 32 24.20 -0.84 -36.01
N GLY A 33 22.91 -1.19 -35.82
CA GLY A 33 22.13 -2.07 -36.69
C GLY A 33 20.64 -2.09 -36.33
N LYS A 34 19.81 -1.41 -37.14
CA LYS A 34 18.34 -1.25 -37.03
C LYS A 34 17.62 -2.19 -38.04
N PRO A 35 16.27 -2.28 -38.12
CA PRO A 35 15.53 -3.54 -37.98
C PRO A 35 14.52 -3.84 -39.14
N ALA A 36 13.62 -4.80 -38.87
CA ALA A 36 12.23 -4.97 -39.37
C ALA A 36 11.95 -5.97 -40.52
N GLY A 37 10.82 -6.70 -40.36
CA GLY A 37 10.13 -7.45 -41.41
C GLY A 37 8.97 -8.31 -40.87
N GLU A 38 7.72 -7.85 -41.09
CA GLU A 38 6.45 -8.57 -40.85
C GLU A 38 6.14 -9.64 -41.91
N LEU A 39 5.32 -10.65 -41.56
CA LEU A 39 4.05 -11.09 -42.19
C LEU A 39 3.82 -12.63 -42.17
N GLY A 40 2.67 -13.05 -41.60
CA GLY A 40 1.75 -14.02 -42.22
C GLY A 40 1.79 -15.51 -41.82
N GLY A 41 0.84 -15.91 -40.95
CA GLY A 41 -0.06 -17.08 -41.04
C GLY A 41 0.46 -18.52 -41.18
N GLU A 42 0.18 -19.37 -40.19
CA GLU A 42 -0.60 -20.63 -40.31
C GLU A 42 -0.68 -21.37 -38.96
N SER A 43 -1.84 -21.94 -38.65
CA SER A 43 -2.08 -22.78 -37.48
C SER A 43 -1.47 -24.17 -37.68
N ALA A 44 -0.48 -24.54 -36.86
CA ALA A 44 -0.05 -25.91 -36.67
C ALA A 44 0.23 -26.11 -35.17
N GLY A 45 -0.36 -27.15 -34.59
CA GLY A 45 -0.06 -27.56 -33.23
C GLY A 45 1.36 -28.11 -33.16
N GLU A 46 2.21 -27.44 -32.39
CA GLU A 46 3.53 -27.94 -32.00
C GLU A 46 3.71 -27.74 -30.49
N GLY A 47 4.38 -28.72 -29.88
CA GLY A 47 4.50 -28.88 -28.45
C GLY A 47 5.15 -27.68 -27.76
N ILE A 48 4.79 -27.54 -26.49
CA ILE A 48 5.46 -26.65 -25.54
C ILE A 48 6.96 -26.91 -25.63
N GLU A 49 7.72 -26.00 -26.25
CA GLU A 49 9.15 -25.94 -26.04
C GLU A 49 9.35 -25.71 -24.54
N GLN A 50 10.01 -26.66 -23.88
CA GLN A 50 10.50 -26.50 -22.52
C GLN A 50 11.33 -25.23 -22.47
N SER A 51 10.79 -24.18 -21.84
CA SER A 51 11.58 -23.03 -21.42
C SER A 51 12.69 -23.56 -20.53
N THR A 52 13.94 -23.47 -21.01
CA THR A 52 15.10 -23.99 -20.31
C THR A 52 15.33 -23.17 -19.06
N ILE A 53 15.13 -23.77 -17.89
CA ILE A 53 15.53 -23.20 -16.60
C ILE A 53 17.05 -22.99 -16.65
N VAL A 54 17.49 -21.72 -16.62
CA VAL A 54 18.92 -21.41 -16.59
C VAL A 54 19.43 -21.71 -15.19
N ALA A 55 20.28 -22.74 -15.08
CA ALA A 55 20.88 -23.15 -13.82
C ALA A 55 21.75 -22.04 -13.21
N TYR A 56 21.73 -21.95 -11.89
CA TYR A 56 22.49 -21.00 -11.11
C TYR A 56 24.01 -21.28 -11.20
N LYS A 57 24.86 -20.25 -11.06
CA LYS A 57 26.33 -20.38 -11.20
C LYS A 57 26.95 -21.40 -10.24
N GLU A 58 26.38 -21.56 -9.04
CA GLU A 58 26.73 -22.59 -8.06
C GLU A 58 25.59 -22.74 -7.02
N THR A 59 24.80 -23.82 -7.10
CA THR A 59 23.81 -24.15 -6.05
C THR A 59 24.53 -24.69 -4.82
N LEU A 60 24.23 -24.14 -3.65
CA LEU A 60 24.79 -24.55 -2.36
C LEU A 60 23.79 -25.46 -1.63
N GLN A 61 24.30 -26.32 -0.74
CA GLN A 61 23.45 -27.08 0.18
C GLN A 61 23.09 -26.23 1.41
N PRO A 62 21.88 -26.40 1.99
CA PRO A 62 20.89 -27.43 1.67
C PRO A 62 19.92 -27.04 0.54
N ILE A 63 19.45 -28.05 -0.21
CA ILE A 63 18.22 -27.97 -1.01
C ILE A 63 17.03 -28.27 -0.10
N LEU A 64 16.14 -27.30 0.10
CA LEU A 64 15.08 -27.36 1.12
C LEU A 64 13.94 -28.31 0.76
N ILE A 65 13.73 -28.61 -0.53
CA ILE A 65 12.63 -29.46 -1.02
C ILE A 65 13.10 -30.75 -1.73
N ALA A 66 14.32 -31.22 -1.47
CA ALA A 66 14.89 -32.41 -2.14
C ALA A 66 14.11 -33.71 -1.83
N GLY A 67 14.24 -34.70 -2.72
CA GLY A 67 13.70 -36.05 -2.57
C GLY A 67 12.42 -36.33 -3.35
N ASN A 68 11.86 -37.54 -3.13
CA ASN A 68 10.72 -38.06 -3.89
C ASN A 68 9.40 -38.09 -3.10
N GLY A 69 9.44 -37.75 -1.80
CA GLY A 69 8.27 -37.54 -0.95
C GLY A 69 8.15 -36.08 -0.52
N ILE A 70 7.07 -35.69 0.15
CA ILE A 70 6.99 -34.38 0.80
C ILE A 70 7.98 -34.39 1.98
N PRO A 71 8.98 -33.49 2.03
CA PRO A 71 9.98 -33.51 3.09
C PRO A 71 9.36 -33.22 4.46
N ALA A 72 9.96 -33.73 5.52
CA ALA A 72 9.56 -33.39 6.88
C ALA A 72 9.70 -31.87 7.11
N GLY A 73 8.70 -31.26 7.76
CA GLY A 73 8.67 -29.81 8.01
C GLY A 73 8.15 -28.96 6.84
N VAL A 74 7.77 -29.57 5.72
CA VAL A 74 7.09 -28.87 4.61
C VAL A 74 5.58 -29.05 4.76
N GLU A 75 4.88 -27.97 5.10
CA GLU A 75 3.46 -28.01 5.46
C GLU A 75 2.65 -26.99 4.66
N GLY A 76 1.46 -27.38 4.20
CA GLY A 76 0.53 -26.52 3.49
C GLY A 76 -0.65 -26.10 4.36
N TYR A 77 -0.91 -24.80 4.46
CA TYR A 77 -2.14 -24.24 5.02
C TYR A 77 -2.96 -23.64 3.88
N GLY A 78 -4.13 -24.22 3.58
CA GLY A 78 -4.85 -23.88 2.34
C GLY A 78 -4.06 -24.28 1.07
N VAL A 79 -3.11 -25.21 1.18
CA VAL A 79 -2.26 -25.67 0.07
C VAL A 79 -2.26 -27.19 0.01
N SER A 80 -2.56 -27.74 -1.16
CA SER A 80 -2.43 -29.19 -1.43
C SER A 80 -1.08 -29.49 -2.08
N LEU A 81 -0.36 -30.48 -1.54
CA LEU A 81 1.00 -30.84 -1.97
C LEU A 81 1.04 -32.23 -2.62
N SER A 82 1.78 -32.35 -3.72
CA SER A 82 2.04 -33.62 -4.41
C SER A 82 3.36 -33.57 -5.17
N ARG A 83 3.94 -34.74 -5.51
CA ARG A 83 5.16 -34.82 -6.33
C ARG A 83 4.82 -35.18 -7.77
N LEU A 84 5.50 -34.56 -8.73
CA LEU A 84 5.41 -34.93 -10.14
C LEU A 84 6.41 -36.06 -10.47
N PRO A 85 6.11 -36.93 -11.44
CA PRO A 85 7.07 -37.94 -11.89
C PRO A 85 8.35 -37.30 -12.41
N ALA A 86 9.50 -37.85 -12.05
CA ALA A 86 10.81 -37.43 -12.55
C ALA A 86 11.63 -38.64 -13.01
N GLU A 87 12.31 -38.51 -14.16
CA GLU A 87 13.23 -39.52 -14.69
C GLU A 87 14.60 -39.44 -13.99
N GLY A 88 14.61 -39.62 -12.66
CA GLY A 88 15.80 -39.53 -11.80
C GLY A 88 15.98 -38.18 -11.09
N GLY A 89 16.69 -38.18 -9.95
CA GLY A 89 16.84 -36.98 -9.09
C GLY A 89 15.68 -36.76 -8.12
N SER A 90 15.55 -35.53 -7.60
CA SER A 90 14.41 -35.10 -6.78
C SER A 90 13.20 -34.81 -7.67
N ALA A 91 12.05 -35.37 -7.34
CA ALA A 91 10.81 -35.08 -8.04
C ALA A 91 10.32 -33.63 -7.76
N PRO A 92 9.84 -32.86 -8.73
CA PRO A 92 9.32 -31.51 -8.48
C PRO A 92 8.12 -31.53 -7.52
N LEU A 93 8.00 -30.51 -6.67
CA LEU A 93 6.89 -30.36 -5.72
C LEU A 93 5.78 -29.51 -6.35
N LYS A 94 4.65 -30.13 -6.67
CA LYS A 94 3.44 -29.42 -7.07
C LYS A 94 2.69 -28.94 -5.84
N ALA A 95 2.46 -27.63 -5.77
CA ALA A 95 1.67 -26.96 -4.74
C ALA A 95 0.43 -26.30 -5.37
N VAL A 96 -0.75 -26.57 -4.84
CA VAL A 96 -2.02 -25.95 -5.26
C VAL A 96 -2.54 -25.09 -4.11
N PHE A 97 -2.44 -23.78 -4.25
CA PHE A 97 -2.90 -22.77 -3.31
C PHE A 97 -4.39 -22.51 -3.52
N SER A 98 -5.18 -22.66 -2.47
CA SER A 98 -6.64 -22.55 -2.53
C SER A 98 -7.11 -21.11 -2.40
N LYS A 99 -8.01 -20.71 -3.28
CA LYS A 99 -8.71 -19.41 -3.24
C LYS A 99 -9.67 -19.26 -2.06
N ASP A 100 -10.05 -20.37 -1.42
CA ASP A 100 -11.00 -20.37 -0.31
C ASP A 100 -10.30 -20.07 1.04
N THR A 101 -8.98 -19.83 1.02
CA THR A 101 -8.18 -19.38 2.16
C THR A 101 -7.72 -17.94 1.90
N TYR A 102 -7.82 -17.04 2.89
CA TYR A 102 -7.35 -15.65 2.73
C TYR A 102 -5.85 -15.57 2.43
N GLU A 103 -5.05 -16.35 3.15
CA GLU A 103 -3.59 -16.38 3.00
C GLU A 103 -3.14 -17.85 2.91
N PRO A 104 -3.34 -18.52 1.75
CA PRO A 104 -2.84 -19.86 1.55
C PRO A 104 -1.30 -19.79 1.57
N ARG A 105 -0.68 -20.67 2.35
CA ARG A 105 0.77 -20.65 2.56
C ARG A 105 1.38 -22.04 2.60
N LEU A 106 2.61 -22.11 2.13
CA LEU A 106 3.51 -23.24 2.22
C LEU A 106 4.65 -22.87 3.15
N ASP A 107 4.73 -23.56 4.28
CA ASP A 107 5.75 -23.37 5.31
C ASP A 107 6.85 -24.44 5.17
N LEU A 108 8.12 -24.01 5.21
CA LEU A 108 9.28 -24.89 5.32
C LEU A 108 9.94 -24.62 6.67
N VAL A 109 9.79 -25.56 7.59
CA VAL A 109 10.22 -25.46 9.00
C VAL A 109 11.19 -26.60 9.33
N PRO A 110 12.46 -26.33 9.65
CA PRO A 110 13.41 -27.36 10.07
C PRO A 110 13.13 -27.82 11.51
N GLU A 111 13.50 -29.05 11.85
CA GLU A 111 13.34 -29.58 13.21
C GLU A 111 14.11 -28.79 14.28
N SER A 112 15.30 -28.27 13.96
CA SER A 112 16.20 -27.60 14.92
C SER A 112 16.64 -26.18 14.54
N GLY A 113 16.03 -25.57 13.52
CA GLY A 113 16.57 -24.36 12.87
C GLY A 113 17.68 -24.67 11.86
N TRP A 114 17.97 -23.73 10.98
CA TRP A 114 19.12 -23.74 10.09
C TRP A 114 20.17 -22.72 10.51
N ASP A 115 21.44 -23.11 10.45
CA ASP A 115 22.59 -22.20 10.51
C ASP A 115 23.18 -22.08 9.09
N TRP A 116 22.96 -20.92 8.48
CA TRP A 116 23.47 -20.54 7.16
C TRP A 116 24.64 -19.55 7.25
N SER A 117 25.13 -19.23 8.45
CA SER A 117 26.20 -18.25 8.64
C SER A 117 27.53 -18.66 7.98
N GLY A 118 27.75 -19.97 7.80
CA GLY A 118 28.93 -20.53 7.13
C GLY A 118 28.78 -20.79 5.63
N ALA A 119 27.66 -20.41 5.01
CA ALA A 119 27.39 -20.75 3.60
C ALA A 119 28.10 -19.85 2.58
N GLY A 120 28.68 -18.73 3.02
CA GLY A 120 29.53 -17.86 2.19
C GLY A 120 29.24 -16.37 2.35
N ASP A 121 30.13 -15.56 1.79
CA ASP A 121 29.98 -14.11 1.71
C ASP A 121 29.17 -13.77 0.44
N SER A 122 28.02 -13.11 0.59
CA SER A 122 27.09 -12.75 -0.49
C SER A 122 26.36 -13.92 -1.15
N ILE A 123 25.41 -14.49 -0.41
CA ILE A 123 24.48 -15.54 -0.81
C ILE A 123 23.03 -15.03 -0.83
N GLY A 124 22.18 -15.77 -1.54
CA GLY A 124 20.73 -15.61 -1.53
C GLY A 124 20.00 -16.96 -1.47
N LEU A 125 18.70 -16.91 -1.23
CA LEU A 125 17.79 -18.04 -1.42
C LEU A 125 17.28 -18.02 -2.86
N SER A 126 17.57 -19.07 -3.61
CA SER A 126 17.10 -19.30 -4.98
C SER A 126 15.82 -20.13 -4.98
N LEU A 127 14.86 -19.75 -5.82
CA LEU A 127 13.58 -20.44 -6.06
C LEU A 127 13.43 -20.68 -7.56
N SER A 128 13.46 -21.95 -7.97
CA SER A 128 13.15 -22.37 -9.35
C SER A 128 11.71 -22.88 -9.38
N VAL A 129 10.87 -22.22 -10.18
CA VAL A 129 9.42 -22.45 -10.18
C VAL A 129 8.82 -22.33 -11.57
N ALA A 130 7.86 -23.19 -11.87
CA ALA A 130 6.99 -23.10 -13.04
C ALA A 130 5.54 -22.86 -12.63
N ASN A 131 4.83 -22.07 -13.42
CA ASN A 131 3.41 -21.80 -13.30
C ASN A 131 2.69 -22.45 -14.50
N PRO A 132 2.11 -23.65 -14.33
CA PRO A 132 1.37 -24.32 -15.40
C PRO A 132 -0.05 -23.75 -15.60
N SER A 133 -0.47 -22.75 -14.82
CA SER A 133 -1.80 -22.15 -14.94
C SER A 133 -1.85 -21.07 -16.03
N ASP A 134 -3.06 -20.65 -16.37
CA ASP A 134 -3.40 -19.65 -17.39
C ASP A 134 -3.46 -18.21 -16.84
N HIS A 135 -3.06 -18.01 -15.58
CA HIS A 135 -2.95 -16.71 -14.93
C HIS A 135 -1.57 -16.54 -14.32
N SER A 136 -1.05 -15.32 -14.25
CA SER A 136 0.20 -15.11 -13.52
C SER A 136 -0.01 -15.35 -12.02
N VAL A 137 1.09 -15.57 -11.31
CA VAL A 137 1.08 -15.84 -9.87
C VAL A 137 2.02 -14.87 -9.18
N GLN A 138 1.47 -13.96 -8.38
CA GLN A 138 2.25 -13.25 -7.38
C GLN A 138 2.49 -14.16 -6.17
N LEU A 139 3.74 -14.33 -5.79
CA LEU A 139 4.15 -15.10 -4.62
C LEU A 139 4.97 -14.23 -3.68
N PHE A 140 4.57 -14.17 -2.42
CA PHE A 140 5.41 -13.62 -1.35
C PHE A 140 6.29 -14.71 -0.77
N VAL A 141 7.56 -14.37 -0.55
CA VAL A 141 8.56 -15.23 0.08
C VAL A 141 9.07 -14.52 1.32
N THR A 142 8.89 -15.14 2.48
CA THR A 142 9.35 -14.60 3.76
C THR A 142 10.34 -15.55 4.42
N VAL A 143 11.49 -15.01 4.82
CA VAL A 143 12.51 -15.74 5.59
C VAL A 143 12.51 -15.21 7.02
N TYR A 144 12.36 -16.12 7.99
CA TYR A 144 12.32 -15.82 9.42
C TYR A 144 13.60 -16.27 10.11
N ASP A 145 14.20 -15.38 10.90
CA ASP A 145 15.18 -15.74 11.93
C ASP A 145 14.50 -15.83 13.32
N ASP A 146 15.28 -15.96 14.39
CA ASP A 146 14.74 -16.06 15.75
C ASP A 146 13.96 -14.82 16.25
N LYS A 147 14.22 -13.64 15.67
CA LYS A 147 13.74 -12.34 16.18
C LYS A 147 13.03 -11.50 15.14
N SER A 148 13.26 -11.76 13.87
CA SER A 148 12.87 -10.92 12.74
C SER A 148 12.52 -11.74 11.52
N PHE A 149 12.11 -11.04 10.47
CA PHE A 149 11.78 -11.63 9.18
C PHE A 149 11.95 -10.61 8.07
N GLY A 150 12.24 -11.07 6.85
CA GLY A 150 12.29 -10.26 5.65
C GLY A 150 11.36 -10.85 4.59
N THR A 151 10.54 -10.02 3.95
CA THR A 151 9.59 -10.43 2.91
C THR A 151 9.95 -9.81 1.57
N ARG A 152 10.00 -10.66 0.54
CA ARG A 152 10.10 -10.26 -0.86
C ARG A 152 8.94 -10.85 -1.66
N SER A 153 8.72 -10.35 -2.87
CA SER A 153 7.69 -10.85 -3.78
C SER A 153 8.28 -11.15 -5.16
N LEU A 154 7.65 -12.07 -5.88
CA LEU A 154 7.91 -12.32 -7.30
C LEU A 154 6.59 -12.51 -8.04
N ASN A 155 6.61 -12.35 -9.37
CA ASN A 155 5.54 -12.76 -10.25
C ASN A 155 6.05 -13.87 -11.19
N VAL A 156 5.30 -14.97 -11.27
CA VAL A 156 5.56 -16.07 -12.21
C VAL A 156 4.52 -16.00 -13.34
N PRO A 157 4.92 -15.66 -14.58
CA PRO A 157 4.00 -15.49 -15.70
C PRO A 157 3.12 -16.73 -15.96
N ALA A 158 1.95 -16.52 -16.56
CA ALA A 158 1.07 -17.60 -16.98
C ALA A 158 1.79 -18.55 -17.96
N GLY A 159 1.71 -19.86 -17.72
CA GLY A 159 2.47 -20.87 -18.50
C GLY A 159 4.00 -20.73 -18.42
N GLY A 160 4.52 -19.84 -17.60
CA GLY A 160 5.93 -19.48 -17.50
C GLY A 160 6.70 -20.35 -16.52
N ALA A 161 8.03 -20.25 -16.60
CA ALA A 161 8.95 -20.80 -15.61
C ALA A 161 10.15 -19.88 -15.44
N GLY A 162 10.75 -19.87 -14.25
CA GLY A 162 11.88 -19.02 -13.96
C GLY A 162 12.59 -19.37 -12.67
N THR A 163 13.79 -18.80 -12.52
CA THR A 163 14.57 -18.85 -11.28
C THR A 163 14.62 -17.46 -10.68
N TYR A 164 14.32 -17.34 -9.40
CA TYR A 164 14.23 -16.10 -8.67
C TYR A 164 15.14 -16.13 -7.44
N TYR A 165 15.67 -14.99 -7.02
CA TYR A 165 16.57 -14.94 -5.85
C TYR A 165 16.16 -13.89 -4.80
N PHE A 166 16.28 -14.29 -3.54
CA PHE A 166 16.15 -13.45 -2.36
C PHE A 166 17.56 -13.20 -1.79
N ASP A 167 18.06 -11.98 -1.85
CA ASP A 167 19.37 -11.64 -1.27
C ASP A 167 19.35 -11.70 0.27
N LEU A 168 20.25 -12.49 0.88
CA LEU A 168 20.29 -12.78 2.32
C LEU A 168 21.39 -12.03 3.07
N ASN A 169 22.57 -11.88 2.47
CA ASN A 169 23.70 -11.16 3.09
C ASN A 169 24.60 -10.42 2.08
N GLY A 170 24.14 -10.19 0.85
CA GLY A 170 24.90 -9.51 -0.17
C GLY A 170 25.11 -8.00 0.10
N PRO A 171 26.12 -7.37 -0.52
CA PRO A 171 26.42 -5.95 -0.33
C PRO A 171 25.31 -4.99 -0.77
N ALA A 172 24.37 -5.42 -1.61
CA ALA A 172 23.23 -4.61 -2.04
C ALA A 172 22.30 -4.25 -0.87
N LEU A 173 22.20 -5.10 0.15
CA LEU A 173 21.35 -4.89 1.32
C LEU A 173 21.77 -3.66 2.14
N ALA A 174 23.02 -3.23 2.03
CA ALA A 174 23.55 -2.04 2.70
C ALA A 174 23.26 -0.73 1.95
N LEU A 175 22.73 -0.79 0.73
CA LEU A 175 22.41 0.39 -0.05
C LEU A 175 21.01 0.91 0.29
N ASP A 176 20.93 2.20 0.60
CA ASP A 176 19.69 2.95 0.61
C ASP A 176 19.68 3.93 -0.57
N ALA A 177 19.09 3.50 -1.67
CA ALA A 177 18.94 4.32 -2.86
C ALA A 177 17.72 5.25 -2.79
N GLY A 178 16.97 5.29 -1.68
CA GLY A 178 15.71 6.05 -1.57
C GLY A 178 14.61 5.54 -2.48
N MET A 179 14.65 4.26 -2.81
CA MET A 179 13.64 3.53 -3.57
C MET A 179 13.18 2.36 -2.71
N ARG A 180 11.88 2.03 -2.73
CA ARG A 180 11.35 0.86 -2.03
C ARG A 180 12.12 -0.38 -2.47
N ASP A 181 12.34 -0.51 -3.77
CA ASP A 181 13.28 -1.47 -4.31
C ASP A 181 14.11 -0.90 -5.46
N ALA A 182 15.36 -1.36 -5.58
CA ALA A 182 16.29 -0.93 -6.62
C ALA A 182 16.27 -1.90 -7.81
N PRO A 183 16.72 -1.48 -9.00
CA PRO A 183 17.01 -2.41 -10.10
C PRO A 183 17.99 -3.51 -9.67
N ALA A 184 18.01 -4.63 -10.39
CA ALA A 184 18.91 -5.74 -10.08
C ALA A 184 20.39 -5.29 -10.05
N LEU A 185 21.04 -5.52 -8.91
CA LEU A 185 22.43 -5.10 -8.64
C LEU A 185 23.45 -6.24 -8.71
N TYR A 186 23.02 -7.42 -9.14
CA TYR A 186 23.89 -8.58 -9.30
C TYR A 186 23.82 -9.06 -10.75
N GLN A 187 24.96 -9.50 -11.27
CA GLN A 187 25.01 -10.18 -12.56
C GLN A 187 24.53 -11.63 -12.40
N ASN A 188 23.21 -11.81 -12.27
CA ASN A 188 22.53 -13.08 -12.07
C ASN A 188 21.77 -13.52 -13.33
N ALA A 189 21.69 -14.84 -13.55
CA ALA A 189 20.72 -15.41 -14.48
C ALA A 189 19.30 -15.47 -13.90
N ALA A 190 19.20 -15.50 -12.56
CA ALA A 190 17.94 -15.46 -11.83
C ALA A 190 17.42 -14.03 -11.66
N THR A 191 16.09 -13.88 -11.65
CA THR A 191 15.41 -12.61 -11.44
C THR A 191 15.38 -12.24 -9.95
N ALA A 192 15.67 -10.99 -9.61
CA ALA A 192 15.61 -10.52 -8.23
C ALA A 192 14.15 -10.53 -7.72
N MET A 193 13.92 -11.08 -6.53
CA MET A 193 12.64 -10.91 -5.85
C MET A 193 12.55 -9.48 -5.30
N THR A 194 11.41 -8.83 -5.53
CA THR A 194 11.16 -7.44 -5.15
C THR A 194 11.07 -7.29 -3.64
N TRP A 195 11.78 -6.30 -3.07
CA TRP A 195 11.65 -5.99 -1.64
C TRP A 195 10.26 -5.50 -1.25
N MET A 196 9.66 -6.10 -0.22
CA MET A 196 8.36 -5.69 0.32
C MET A 196 8.51 -5.00 1.68
N TRP A 197 8.77 -5.77 2.74
CA TRP A 197 8.81 -5.28 4.12
C TRP A 197 9.58 -6.25 5.05
N GLY A 198 9.81 -5.82 6.29
CA GLY A 198 10.55 -6.56 7.31
C GLY A 198 11.99 -6.06 7.46
N SER A 199 12.89 -6.91 7.96
CA SER A 199 14.32 -6.63 8.05
C SER A 199 15.06 -7.08 6.80
N LYS A 200 15.90 -6.20 6.25
CA LYS A 200 16.89 -6.55 5.22
C LYS A 200 18.11 -7.28 5.79
N SER A 201 18.31 -7.24 7.11
CA SER A 201 19.42 -7.89 7.80
C SER A 201 18.88 -9.00 8.70
N LEU A 202 19.05 -10.24 8.26
CA LEU A 202 18.61 -11.43 8.98
C LEU A 202 19.80 -12.07 9.70
N ASP A 203 19.55 -12.64 10.88
CA ASP A 203 20.53 -13.49 11.57
C ASP A 203 20.58 -14.87 10.91
N LEU A 204 21.54 -15.05 9.99
CA LEU A 204 21.72 -16.30 9.27
C LEU A 204 22.13 -17.48 10.16
N SER A 205 22.55 -17.25 11.42
CA SER A 205 22.86 -18.35 12.34
C SER A 205 21.62 -19.00 12.96
N SER A 206 20.44 -18.40 12.78
CA SER A 206 19.21 -18.79 13.47
C SER A 206 17.97 -18.79 12.58
N ILE A 207 18.08 -19.20 11.31
CA ILE A 207 16.93 -19.23 10.41
C ILE A 207 15.94 -20.31 10.84
N ARG A 208 14.67 -19.94 11.00
CA ARG A 208 13.62 -20.81 11.54
C ARG A 208 12.55 -21.20 10.55
N ARG A 209 12.32 -20.43 9.50
CA ARG A 209 11.23 -20.69 8.57
C ARG A 209 11.45 -19.99 7.24
N VAL A 210 11.12 -20.67 6.16
CA VAL A 210 10.86 -20.05 4.85
C VAL A 210 9.37 -20.25 4.56
N GLU A 211 8.66 -19.17 4.28
CA GLU A 211 7.23 -19.16 3.99
C GLU A 211 7.01 -18.68 2.55
N LEU A 212 6.21 -19.41 1.78
CA LEU A 212 5.73 -19.04 0.45
C LEU A 212 4.22 -18.82 0.56
N ASN A 213 3.72 -17.61 0.37
CA ASN A 213 2.29 -17.32 0.52
C ASN A 213 1.72 -16.46 -0.61
N MET A 214 0.40 -16.48 -0.72
CA MET A 214 -0.39 -15.59 -1.56
C MET A 214 -1.48 -14.94 -0.69
N ARG A 215 -2.06 -13.83 -1.14
CA ARG A 215 -3.12 -13.14 -0.39
C ARG A 215 -4.35 -12.88 -1.24
N SER A 216 -5.49 -13.36 -0.76
CA SER A 216 -6.84 -13.15 -1.30
C SER A 216 -6.88 -13.32 -2.82
N ILE A 217 -6.46 -14.50 -3.28
CA ILE A 217 -6.47 -14.90 -4.70
C ILE A 217 -7.89 -15.21 -5.17
N LEU A 218 -8.19 -14.93 -6.44
CA LEU A 218 -9.56 -15.12 -6.99
C LEU A 218 -9.80 -16.51 -7.61
N SER A 219 -8.73 -17.24 -7.91
CA SER A 219 -8.80 -18.63 -8.35
C SER A 219 -7.62 -19.43 -7.80
N ASP A 220 -7.79 -20.75 -7.72
CA ASP A 220 -6.73 -21.63 -7.21
C ASP A 220 -5.47 -21.48 -8.06
N ARG A 221 -4.31 -21.31 -7.41
CA ARG A 221 -3.02 -21.17 -8.10
C ARG A 221 -2.21 -22.45 -7.99
N THR A 222 -1.73 -22.95 -9.12
CA THR A 222 -0.83 -24.10 -9.14
C THR A 222 0.58 -23.63 -9.42
N LEU A 223 1.54 -24.04 -8.59
CA LEU A 223 2.97 -23.88 -8.84
C LEU A 223 3.66 -25.25 -8.83
N VAL A 224 4.66 -25.40 -9.68
CA VAL A 224 5.58 -26.54 -9.69
C VAL A 224 6.94 -26.02 -9.22
N LEU A 225 7.31 -26.37 -8.00
CA LEU A 225 8.57 -25.98 -7.36
C LEU A 225 9.63 -27.02 -7.72
N GLU A 226 10.58 -26.62 -8.54
CA GLU A 226 11.69 -27.46 -8.99
C GLU A 226 12.80 -27.50 -7.93
N ASP A 227 13.17 -26.34 -7.40
CA ASP A 227 14.20 -26.22 -6.38
C ASP A 227 13.98 -25.00 -5.47
N ILE A 228 14.35 -25.14 -4.20
CA ILE A 228 14.51 -24.06 -3.22
C ILE A 228 15.84 -24.30 -2.52
N ALA A 229 16.83 -23.46 -2.74
CA ALA A 229 18.20 -23.70 -2.28
C ALA A 229 18.97 -22.41 -1.96
N LEU A 230 20.04 -22.53 -1.18
CA LEU A 230 21.02 -21.44 -1.07
C LEU A 230 21.86 -21.35 -2.35
N ALA A 231 22.26 -20.13 -2.70
CA ALA A 231 23.04 -19.91 -3.91
C ALA A 231 23.88 -18.63 -3.82
N THR A 232 25.07 -18.62 -4.41
CA THR A 232 25.99 -17.45 -4.38
C THR A 232 25.49 -16.31 -5.28
N ASN A 233 25.27 -15.11 -4.75
CA ASN A 233 24.94 -13.98 -5.62
C ASN A 233 26.06 -13.76 -6.66
N GLY A 234 25.68 -13.36 -7.87
CA GLY A 234 26.61 -12.97 -8.92
C GLY A 234 27.44 -11.74 -8.53
N GLU A 235 28.28 -11.29 -9.45
CA GLU A 235 29.11 -10.11 -9.19
C GLU A 235 28.23 -8.89 -8.90
N PHE A 236 28.56 -8.16 -7.82
CA PHE A 236 27.86 -6.95 -7.41
C PHE A 236 28.20 -5.78 -8.34
N GLN A 237 27.18 -5.12 -8.90
CA GLN A 237 27.27 -4.08 -9.93
C GLN A 237 26.66 -2.75 -9.43
N PRO A 238 27.25 -2.06 -8.44
CA PRO A 238 26.70 -0.82 -7.90
C PRO A 238 26.63 0.33 -8.92
N GLN A 239 27.41 0.26 -10.00
CA GLN A 239 27.33 1.21 -11.12
C GLN A 239 26.00 1.14 -11.88
N ASN A 240 25.20 0.07 -11.70
CA ASN A 240 23.83 -0.01 -12.23
C ASN A 240 22.87 1.01 -11.57
N LEU A 241 23.35 1.83 -10.62
CA LEU A 241 22.63 2.97 -10.04
C LEU A 241 23.17 4.33 -10.53
N GLN A 242 24.05 4.37 -11.53
CA GLN A 242 24.60 5.62 -12.06
C GLN A 242 23.79 6.08 -13.27
N GLY A 243 23.18 7.26 -13.17
CA GLY A 243 22.48 7.92 -14.28
C GLY A 243 21.38 7.05 -14.88
N ILE A 244 20.55 6.44 -14.05
CA ILE A 244 19.48 5.53 -14.49
C ILE A 244 18.14 6.22 -14.73
N PHE A 245 18.00 7.50 -14.42
CA PHE A 245 16.81 8.29 -14.75
C PHE A 245 17.13 9.40 -15.73
N ASP A 246 16.39 9.43 -16.85
CA ASP A 246 16.57 10.42 -17.92
C ASP A 246 15.93 11.78 -17.57
N GLN A 247 15.98 12.72 -18.51
CA GLN A 247 15.43 14.07 -18.34
C GLN A 247 13.90 14.13 -18.15
N TYR A 248 13.19 13.04 -18.46
CA TYR A 248 11.74 12.90 -18.26
C TYR A 248 11.41 12.15 -16.96
N GLY A 249 12.43 11.72 -16.19
CA GLY A 249 12.26 10.93 -14.98
C GLY A 249 11.97 9.45 -15.25
N GLN A 250 12.19 8.99 -16.48
CA GLN A 250 11.96 7.62 -16.92
C GLN A 250 13.19 6.75 -16.69
N TYR A 251 12.99 5.44 -16.53
CA TYR A 251 14.09 4.49 -16.43
C TYR A 251 14.87 4.48 -17.76
N ALA A 252 16.09 5.03 -17.73
CA ALA A 252 16.90 5.25 -18.91
C ALA A 252 17.46 3.96 -19.54
N PRO A 253 17.91 2.94 -18.77
CA PRO A 253 18.59 1.76 -19.33
C PRO A 253 17.74 0.88 -20.26
N GLN A 254 16.41 1.00 -20.24
CA GLN A 254 15.52 0.15 -21.03
C GLN A 254 14.54 0.97 -21.86
N ASP A 255 14.18 0.48 -23.04
CA ASP A 255 13.09 1.01 -23.86
C ASP A 255 11.80 0.20 -23.63
N TYR A 256 10.66 0.87 -23.65
CA TYR A 256 9.35 0.27 -23.39
C TYR A 256 8.24 1.07 -24.10
N PRO A 257 7.06 0.47 -24.37
CA PRO A 257 6.06 1.04 -25.29
C PRO A 257 5.62 2.48 -24.96
N GLU A 258 5.50 2.81 -23.67
CA GLU A 258 5.06 4.13 -23.20
C GLU A 258 6.21 5.15 -23.06
N LYS A 259 7.46 4.78 -23.38
CA LYS A 259 8.62 5.65 -23.18
C LYS A 259 8.58 6.85 -24.13
N ILE A 260 8.69 8.05 -23.56
CA ILE A 260 8.82 9.30 -24.30
C ILE A 260 10.28 9.60 -24.60
N HIS A 261 10.56 9.96 -25.86
CA HIS A 261 11.92 10.27 -26.32
C HIS A 261 12.13 11.76 -26.66
N SER A 262 11.07 12.57 -26.72
CA SER A 262 11.18 13.98 -27.07
C SER A 262 10.00 14.83 -26.59
N ASP A 263 10.21 16.13 -26.46
CA ASP A 263 9.16 17.10 -26.14
C ASP A 263 8.09 17.17 -27.26
N ASP A 264 8.49 16.93 -28.51
CA ASP A 264 7.55 16.83 -29.63
C ASP A 264 6.63 15.62 -29.48
N ALA A 265 7.12 14.51 -28.92
CA ALA A 265 6.28 13.33 -28.64
C ALA A 265 5.23 13.64 -27.56
N LEU A 266 5.60 14.38 -26.50
CA LEU A 266 4.66 14.85 -25.47
C LEU A 266 3.56 15.73 -26.08
N ARG A 267 3.95 16.74 -26.87
CA ARG A 267 3.00 17.64 -27.54
C ARG A 267 2.09 16.91 -28.52
N ALA A 268 2.65 15.98 -29.30
CA ALA A 268 1.87 15.15 -30.21
C ALA A 268 0.88 14.25 -29.45
N SER A 269 1.24 13.75 -28.27
CA SER A 269 0.33 12.98 -27.42
C SER A 269 -0.84 13.83 -26.91
N ALA A 270 -0.55 15.03 -26.40
CA ALA A 270 -1.60 15.97 -25.99
C ALA A 270 -2.59 16.30 -27.11
N GLN A 271 -2.11 16.42 -28.36
CA GLN A 271 -2.99 16.64 -29.51
C GLN A 271 -3.89 15.44 -29.80
N ARG A 272 -3.34 14.22 -29.82
CA ARG A 272 -4.12 12.99 -30.06
C ARG A 272 -5.23 12.82 -29.02
N GLU A 273 -4.92 13.08 -27.76
CA GLU A 273 -5.87 12.97 -26.66
C GLU A 273 -6.99 14.05 -26.77
N ALA A 274 -6.64 15.28 -27.13
CA ALA A 274 -7.64 16.33 -27.38
C ALA A 274 -8.60 15.98 -28.54
N GLU A 275 -8.09 15.33 -29.59
CA GLU A 275 -8.90 14.83 -30.69
C GLU A 275 -9.86 13.71 -30.23
N GLN A 276 -9.41 12.81 -29.34
CA GLN A 276 -10.24 11.75 -28.75
C GLN A 276 -11.41 12.31 -27.95
N PHE A 277 -11.19 13.30 -27.07
CA PHE A 277 -12.25 13.89 -26.24
C PHE A 277 -13.34 14.62 -27.03
N SER A 278 -13.07 15.00 -28.28
CA SER A 278 -14.08 15.61 -29.16
C SER A 278 -15.13 14.63 -29.67
N ALA A 279 -14.92 13.32 -29.47
CA ALA A 279 -15.89 12.29 -29.83
C ALA A 279 -17.09 12.25 -28.86
N GLN A 280 -18.23 11.72 -29.33
CA GLN A 280 -19.41 11.55 -28.48
C GLN A 280 -19.12 10.57 -27.34
N SER A 281 -19.48 10.94 -26.10
CA SER A 281 -19.31 10.08 -24.93
C SER A 281 -19.97 8.71 -25.12
N ILE A 282 -19.23 7.65 -24.80
CA ILE A 282 -19.71 6.27 -24.81
C ILE A 282 -20.59 5.92 -23.60
N PHE A 283 -20.79 6.84 -22.65
CA PHE A 283 -21.57 6.66 -21.42
C PHE A 283 -22.87 7.47 -21.42
N ALA A 284 -23.67 7.34 -22.49
CA ALA A 284 -24.92 8.10 -22.67
C ALA A 284 -26.04 7.73 -21.66
N ASP A 285 -25.82 6.79 -20.75
CA ASP A 285 -26.79 6.38 -19.71
C ASP A 285 -26.48 6.98 -18.32
N ARG A 286 -25.61 7.99 -18.26
CA ARG A 286 -25.26 8.70 -17.02
C ARG A 286 -26.16 9.90 -16.77
N SER A 287 -26.54 10.09 -15.51
CA SER A 287 -27.16 11.33 -15.02
C SER A 287 -26.12 12.46 -15.01
N ARG A 288 -26.55 13.68 -14.67
CA ARG A 288 -25.64 14.81 -14.50
C ARG A 288 -24.51 14.51 -13.52
N PHE A 289 -24.80 13.81 -12.43
CA PHE A 289 -23.84 13.49 -11.36
C PHE A 289 -23.16 12.14 -11.55
N GLY A 290 -23.33 11.48 -12.70
CA GLY A 290 -22.72 10.18 -13.00
C GLY A 290 -23.53 8.96 -12.55
N GLY A 291 -24.74 9.15 -12.00
CA GLY A 291 -25.70 8.09 -11.64
C GLY A 291 -26.32 7.40 -12.87
N TRP A 292 -27.15 6.38 -12.65
CA TRP A 292 -27.77 5.60 -13.72
C TRP A 292 -29.07 6.24 -14.24
N ALA A 293 -28.98 7.05 -15.29
CA ALA A 293 -30.13 7.78 -15.85
C ALA A 293 -31.23 6.87 -16.45
N LYS A 294 -30.89 5.62 -16.79
CA LYS A 294 -31.85 4.60 -17.26
C LYS A 294 -32.43 3.74 -16.12
N GLY A 295 -31.91 3.90 -14.90
CA GLY A 295 -32.36 3.18 -13.72
C GLY A 295 -33.60 3.79 -13.08
N PRO A 296 -34.10 3.17 -11.98
CA PRO A 296 -35.09 3.81 -11.13
C PRO A 296 -34.54 5.11 -10.52
N GLN A 297 -35.46 6.05 -10.30
CA GLN A 297 -35.18 7.31 -9.62
C GLN A 297 -35.89 7.33 -8.26
N TYR A 298 -35.17 7.75 -7.23
CA TYR A 298 -35.61 7.85 -5.85
C TYR A 298 -35.72 9.32 -5.43
N GLU A 299 -35.94 9.59 -4.15
CA GLU A 299 -35.97 10.96 -3.62
C GLU A 299 -34.65 11.69 -3.88
N ALA A 300 -34.76 12.84 -4.55
CA ALA A 300 -33.67 13.77 -4.84
C ALA A 300 -33.53 14.78 -3.70
N THR A 301 -32.51 14.64 -2.88
CA THR A 301 -32.24 15.53 -1.73
C THR A 301 -31.35 16.71 -2.10
N GLY A 302 -30.81 16.73 -3.32
CA GLY A 302 -29.78 17.68 -3.74
C GLY A 302 -28.36 17.30 -3.30
N TYR A 303 -28.18 16.17 -2.61
CA TYR A 303 -26.89 15.66 -2.15
C TYR A 303 -26.79 14.15 -2.28
N PHE A 304 -25.56 13.63 -2.32
CA PHE A 304 -25.34 12.19 -2.27
C PHE A 304 -25.82 11.61 -0.95
N ARG A 305 -26.47 10.44 -1.01
CA ARG A 305 -26.95 9.72 0.18
C ARG A 305 -26.85 8.21 -0.01
N THR A 306 -27.01 7.45 1.06
CA THR A 306 -27.05 5.99 1.01
C THR A 306 -28.50 5.49 1.07
N GLN A 307 -28.77 4.34 0.45
CA GLN A 307 -30.05 3.66 0.55
C GLN A 307 -29.86 2.16 0.36
N LYS A 308 -30.52 1.36 1.21
CA LYS A 308 -30.59 -0.09 1.01
C LYS A 308 -31.82 -0.42 0.15
N ILE A 309 -31.61 -1.10 -0.97
CA ILE A 309 -32.60 -1.44 -2.00
C ILE A 309 -32.55 -2.94 -2.23
N ASP A 310 -33.66 -3.63 -1.98
CA ASP A 310 -33.78 -5.09 -2.16
C ASP A 310 -32.64 -5.90 -1.51
N GLY A 311 -32.23 -5.47 -0.31
CA GLY A 311 -31.16 -6.10 0.47
C GLY A 311 -29.73 -5.68 0.08
N GLN A 312 -29.56 -4.84 -0.95
CA GLN A 312 -28.27 -4.34 -1.41
C GLN A 312 -28.10 -2.87 -1.06
N TRP A 313 -26.92 -2.47 -0.60
CA TRP A 313 -26.59 -1.07 -0.41
C TRP A 313 -26.28 -0.38 -1.74
N ALA A 314 -26.74 0.86 -1.86
CA ALA A 314 -26.50 1.75 -2.99
C ALA A 314 -26.21 3.17 -2.50
N LEU A 315 -25.47 3.92 -3.30
CA LEU A 315 -25.47 5.38 -3.24
C LEU A 315 -26.59 5.91 -4.14
N ILE A 316 -27.13 7.07 -3.79
CA ILE A 316 -28.10 7.82 -4.56
C ILE A 316 -27.50 9.20 -4.83
N ASP A 317 -27.47 9.61 -6.09
CA ASP A 317 -26.95 10.90 -6.50
C ASP A 317 -27.91 12.05 -6.12
N PRO A 318 -27.46 13.33 -6.20
CA PRO A 318 -28.28 14.49 -5.87
C PRO A 318 -29.63 14.60 -6.59
N GLU A 319 -29.76 13.98 -7.77
CA GLU A 319 -30.98 13.96 -8.58
C GLU A 319 -31.82 12.70 -8.36
N GLY A 320 -31.43 11.83 -7.43
CA GLY A 320 -32.19 10.65 -7.04
C GLY A 320 -31.84 9.38 -7.83
N TYR A 321 -30.82 9.38 -8.69
CA TYR A 321 -30.44 8.18 -9.45
C TYR A 321 -29.49 7.28 -8.67
N LEU A 322 -29.55 5.98 -8.95
CA LEU A 322 -28.59 5.01 -8.43
C LEU A 322 -27.16 5.41 -8.81
N PHE A 323 -26.26 5.36 -7.84
CA PHE A 323 -24.87 5.74 -8.00
C PHE A 323 -23.95 4.61 -7.47
N PHE A 324 -22.77 4.49 -8.09
CA PHE A 324 -21.72 3.59 -7.64
C PHE A 324 -20.39 4.28 -7.88
N ALA A 325 -19.58 4.43 -6.83
CA ALA A 325 -18.34 5.22 -6.90
C ALA A 325 -17.21 4.40 -7.54
N THR A 326 -16.80 4.79 -8.75
CA THR A 326 -15.57 4.34 -9.39
C THR A 326 -14.70 5.55 -9.62
N GLY A 327 -13.41 5.45 -9.31
CA GLY A 327 -12.52 6.61 -9.40
C GLY A 327 -11.06 6.26 -9.20
N VAL A 328 -10.23 7.29 -9.26
CA VAL A 328 -8.79 7.18 -9.12
C VAL A 328 -8.29 8.20 -8.08
N ASP A 329 -7.48 7.75 -7.14
CA ASP A 329 -6.95 8.55 -6.04
C ASP A 329 -5.74 9.39 -6.47
N ASN A 330 -5.40 10.37 -5.63
CA ASN A 330 -4.18 11.17 -5.67
C ASN A 330 -3.97 11.92 -6.99
N MET A 331 -5.04 12.55 -7.49
CA MET A 331 -4.98 13.52 -8.59
C MET A 331 -4.46 14.87 -8.08
N ARG A 332 -3.18 14.92 -7.72
CA ARG A 332 -2.50 16.12 -7.21
C ARG A 332 -0.99 16.06 -7.44
N MET A 333 -0.32 17.18 -7.19
CA MET A 333 1.12 17.30 -7.42
C MET A 333 2.00 16.85 -6.26
N ASP A 334 1.43 16.73 -5.05
CA ASP A 334 2.21 16.55 -3.82
C ASP A 334 3.08 15.30 -3.81
N ASN A 335 2.63 14.19 -4.39
CA ASN A 335 3.37 12.92 -4.36
C ASN A 335 4.22 12.67 -5.63
N THR A 336 4.32 13.65 -6.52
CA THR A 336 5.10 13.55 -7.78
C THR A 336 6.60 13.85 -7.60
N VAL A 337 7.01 14.20 -6.39
CA VAL A 337 8.37 14.69 -6.08
C VAL A 337 9.26 13.53 -5.68
N THR A 338 10.51 13.51 -6.15
CA THR A 338 11.58 12.58 -5.75
C THR A 338 12.76 13.35 -5.16
N MET A 339 13.48 12.78 -4.17
CA MET A 339 14.62 13.45 -3.52
C MET A 339 15.86 13.49 -4.42
N THR A 340 16.52 14.64 -4.58
CA THR A 340 17.69 14.75 -5.48
C THR A 340 18.99 14.29 -4.82
N GLY A 341 19.05 14.21 -3.49
CA GLY A 341 20.28 13.94 -2.74
C GLY A 341 21.06 15.19 -2.37
N VAL A 342 20.55 16.37 -2.70
CA VAL A 342 21.11 17.67 -2.31
C VAL A 342 20.23 18.29 -1.21
N ASP A 343 20.85 18.97 -0.25
CA ASP A 343 20.21 19.83 0.75
C ASP A 343 20.83 21.24 0.69
N PHE A 344 20.28 22.20 1.42
CA PHE A 344 20.75 23.58 1.45
C PHE A 344 20.85 24.10 2.88
N ALA A 345 21.87 24.92 3.14
CA ALA A 345 21.96 25.67 4.39
C ALA A 345 20.83 26.71 4.52
N GLU A 346 20.46 27.34 3.40
CA GLU A 346 19.35 28.29 3.31
C GLU A 346 18.39 27.85 2.19
N PRO A 347 17.43 26.92 2.46
CA PRO A 347 16.63 26.26 1.42
C PRO A 347 15.67 27.19 0.67
N ASP A 348 15.12 28.21 1.34
CA ASP A 348 14.17 29.16 0.72
C ASP A 348 14.77 29.92 -0.48
N ILE A 349 16.08 30.11 -0.48
CA ILE A 349 16.84 30.76 -1.55
C ILE A 349 17.87 29.82 -2.19
N ARG A 350 17.79 28.52 -1.89
CA ARG A 350 18.65 27.46 -2.42
C ARG A 350 20.14 27.78 -2.35
N LYS A 351 20.58 28.34 -1.22
CA LYS A 351 21.96 28.78 -1.03
C LYS A 351 22.74 27.82 -0.13
N GLY A 352 24.00 27.61 -0.49
CA GLY A 352 24.90 26.71 0.23
C GLY A 352 24.52 25.24 0.04
N PRO A 353 24.59 24.71 -1.20
CA PRO A 353 24.25 23.31 -1.46
C PRO A 353 25.18 22.36 -0.70
N VAL A 354 24.61 21.30 -0.14
CA VAL A 354 25.29 20.21 0.55
C VAL A 354 24.84 18.90 -0.08
N VAL A 355 25.77 18.02 -0.44
CA VAL A 355 25.39 16.67 -0.90
C VAL A 355 25.04 15.84 0.32
N ALA A 356 23.75 15.62 0.54
CA ALA A 356 23.22 14.81 1.64
C ALA A 356 23.28 13.31 1.32
N SER A 357 23.15 12.93 0.03
CA SER A 357 23.34 11.55 -0.43
C SER A 357 23.96 11.54 -1.83
N GLU A 358 25.22 11.09 -1.91
CA GLU A 358 25.96 10.96 -3.18
C GLU A 358 25.30 9.92 -4.09
N LEU A 359 24.78 8.84 -3.52
CA LEU A 359 24.07 7.80 -4.27
C LEU A 359 22.84 8.38 -4.97
N ARG A 360 21.99 9.12 -4.23
CA ARG A 360 20.79 9.76 -4.79
C ARG A 360 21.13 10.73 -5.91
N LYS A 361 22.10 11.60 -5.67
CA LYS A 361 22.56 12.60 -6.65
C LYS A 361 23.00 11.95 -7.96
N ASN A 362 23.64 10.80 -7.87
CA ASN A 362 24.16 10.09 -9.04
C ASN A 362 23.12 9.24 -9.79
N LEU A 363 21.86 9.16 -9.32
CA LEU A 363 20.80 8.43 -10.04
C LEU A 363 20.35 9.15 -11.32
N PHE A 364 20.49 10.47 -11.38
CA PHE A 364 19.86 11.30 -12.41
C PHE A 364 20.85 11.69 -13.51
N GLN A 365 20.51 11.44 -14.77
CA GLN A 365 21.28 11.92 -15.93
C GLN A 365 21.13 13.43 -16.12
N TRP A 366 20.01 13.98 -15.64
CA TRP A 366 19.65 15.37 -15.84
C TRP A 366 18.83 15.89 -14.66
N LEU A 367 19.17 17.10 -14.23
CA LEU A 367 18.38 17.98 -13.39
C LEU A 367 18.59 19.41 -13.92
N PRO A 368 17.60 20.31 -13.87
CA PRO A 368 17.75 21.65 -14.44
C PRO A 368 18.73 22.50 -13.63
N GLU A 369 19.49 23.35 -14.34
CA GLU A 369 20.30 24.41 -13.72
C GLU A 369 19.42 25.37 -12.91
N GLU A 370 19.96 26.05 -11.89
CA GLU A 370 19.19 26.88 -10.94
C GLU A 370 18.29 27.93 -11.61
N GLN A 371 18.70 28.48 -12.76
CA GLN A 371 17.95 29.49 -13.52
C GLN A 371 17.43 28.97 -14.87
N GLY A 372 17.45 27.65 -15.08
CA GLY A 372 16.90 27.02 -16.27
C GLY A 372 15.38 27.07 -16.31
N ALA A 373 14.79 26.93 -17.50
CA ALA A 373 13.34 27.05 -17.71
C ALA A 373 12.49 26.14 -16.80
N LEU A 374 13.01 24.97 -16.42
CA LEU A 374 12.32 23.97 -15.60
C LEU A 374 12.76 23.98 -14.12
N SER A 375 13.51 24.98 -13.67
CA SER A 375 13.99 25.05 -12.28
C SER A 375 12.89 25.38 -11.26
N SER A 376 11.72 25.83 -11.72
CA SER A 376 10.52 26.06 -10.91
C SER A 376 9.90 24.77 -10.35
N HIS A 377 10.32 23.59 -10.84
CA HIS A 377 9.81 22.28 -10.42
C HIS A 377 10.61 21.62 -9.29
N TYR A 378 11.65 22.28 -8.79
CA TYR A 378 12.27 21.89 -7.53
C TYR A 378 11.34 22.22 -6.36
N VAL A 379 11.36 21.36 -5.35
CA VAL A 379 10.54 21.47 -4.13
C VAL A 379 11.43 21.12 -2.95
N TYR A 380 11.42 21.92 -1.89
CA TYR A 380 12.11 21.55 -0.66
C TYR A 380 11.20 20.70 0.23
N ARG A 381 11.71 19.57 0.74
CA ARG A 381 11.04 18.71 1.72
C ARG A 381 11.69 18.88 3.08
N PRO A 382 11.00 19.50 4.06
CA PRO A 382 11.56 19.69 5.40
C PRO A 382 11.57 18.41 6.24
N VAL A 383 10.82 17.40 5.81
CA VAL A 383 10.71 16.09 6.45
C VAL A 383 10.31 15.05 5.41
N VAL A 384 10.82 13.83 5.60
CA VAL A 384 10.36 12.61 4.94
C VAL A 384 10.08 11.56 6.02
N HIS A 385 9.22 10.59 5.74
CA HIS A 385 8.93 9.47 6.64
C HIS A 385 10.06 8.43 6.63
N THR A 386 10.58 8.08 5.46
CA THR A 386 11.68 7.11 5.34
C THR A 386 12.49 7.39 4.08
N GLY A 387 13.81 7.20 4.15
CA GLY A 387 14.72 7.31 3.03
C GLY A 387 16.14 7.66 3.45
N PRO A 388 17.08 7.80 2.50
CA PRO A 388 18.50 7.99 2.78
C PRO A 388 18.84 9.40 3.28
N VAL A 389 17.87 10.31 3.30
CA VAL A 389 17.97 11.68 3.80
C VAL A 389 16.71 12.00 4.59
N GLU A 390 16.83 12.74 5.69
CA GLU A 390 15.68 13.12 6.54
C GLU A 390 14.89 14.32 5.97
N LYS A 391 15.54 15.10 5.10
CA LYS A 391 15.05 16.31 4.45
C LYS A 391 15.92 16.65 3.25
N GLY A 392 15.50 17.62 2.44
CA GLY A 392 16.34 18.17 1.38
C GLY A 392 15.57 18.62 0.14
N GLU A 393 16.31 18.84 -0.93
CA GLU A 393 15.77 19.15 -2.23
C GLU A 393 15.12 17.91 -2.87
N GLY A 394 13.94 18.12 -3.43
CA GLY A 394 13.29 17.21 -4.34
C GLY A 394 12.98 17.88 -5.68
N PHE A 395 12.66 17.07 -6.68
CA PHE A 395 12.28 17.52 -8.01
C PHE A 395 11.05 16.75 -8.49
N SER A 396 10.14 17.42 -9.21
CA SER A 396 8.99 16.77 -9.86
C SER A 396 9.19 16.69 -11.36
N PHE A 397 9.57 15.51 -11.84
CA PHE A 397 9.66 15.24 -13.28
C PHE A 397 8.28 15.29 -13.95
N TYR A 398 7.22 14.83 -13.27
CA TYR A 398 5.86 14.91 -13.80
C TYR A 398 5.44 16.36 -14.07
N ARG A 399 5.64 17.28 -13.12
CA ARG A 399 5.33 18.71 -13.34
C ARG A 399 6.16 19.31 -14.47
N ALA A 400 7.44 18.96 -14.56
CA ALA A 400 8.29 19.38 -15.66
C ALA A 400 7.79 18.84 -17.02
N ASN A 401 7.31 17.59 -17.06
CA ASN A 401 6.74 16.98 -18.25
C ASN A 401 5.41 17.64 -18.65
N LEU A 402 4.56 18.02 -17.69
CA LEU A 402 3.36 18.80 -17.97
C LEU A 402 3.69 20.16 -18.60
N GLU A 403 4.72 20.86 -18.13
CA GLU A 403 5.16 22.12 -18.74
C GLU A 403 5.70 21.91 -20.16
N ARG A 404 6.48 20.84 -20.39
CA ARG A 404 6.93 20.46 -21.74
C ARG A 404 5.76 20.14 -22.67
N LYS A 405 4.74 19.46 -22.15
CA LYS A 405 3.57 18.95 -22.88
C LYS A 405 2.57 20.06 -23.23
N TYR A 406 2.29 20.96 -22.29
CA TYR A 406 1.19 21.94 -22.39
C TYR A 406 1.65 23.40 -22.43
N GLY A 407 2.93 23.68 -22.19
CA GLY A 407 3.46 25.04 -22.09
C GLY A 407 3.19 25.70 -20.73
N PRO A 408 3.29 27.04 -20.61
CA PRO A 408 3.32 27.73 -19.32
C PRO A 408 2.04 27.60 -18.48
N ASP A 409 0.88 27.35 -19.11
CA ASP A 409 -0.42 27.18 -18.43
C ASP A 409 -0.69 25.70 -18.05
N TYR A 410 0.35 24.88 -17.96
CA TYR A 410 0.25 23.43 -17.82
C TYR A 410 -0.62 22.94 -16.66
N LEU A 411 -0.66 23.63 -15.51
CA LEU A 411 -1.50 23.20 -14.38
C LEU A 411 -2.98 23.37 -14.70
N GLN A 412 -3.36 24.46 -15.37
CA GLN A 412 -4.74 24.63 -15.82
C GLN A 412 -5.09 23.55 -16.84
N ARG A 413 -4.21 23.34 -17.83
CA ARG A 413 -4.46 22.34 -18.87
C ARG A 413 -4.54 20.92 -18.31
N TRP A 414 -3.69 20.60 -17.34
CA TRP A 414 -3.71 19.32 -16.62
C TRP A 414 -5.03 19.11 -15.88
N ARG A 415 -5.59 20.15 -15.22
CA ARG A 415 -6.90 20.04 -14.56
C ARG A 415 -8.00 19.71 -15.57
N GLU A 416 -8.06 20.45 -16.67
CA GLU A 416 -9.04 20.24 -17.73
C GLU A 416 -8.95 18.82 -18.31
N VAL A 417 -7.73 18.42 -18.73
CA VAL A 417 -7.48 17.08 -19.30
C VAL A 417 -7.76 15.97 -18.29
N THR A 418 -7.44 16.18 -17.00
CA THR A 418 -7.72 15.17 -15.97
C THR A 418 -9.22 14.92 -15.81
N ILE A 419 -10.05 15.98 -15.84
CA ILE A 419 -11.51 15.84 -15.81
C ILE A 419 -12.03 15.19 -17.11
N ASP A 420 -11.52 15.61 -18.27
CA ASP A 420 -11.92 15.01 -19.55
C ASP A 420 -11.55 13.52 -19.62
N ARG A 421 -10.39 13.12 -19.08
CA ARG A 421 -10.00 11.70 -18.89
C ARG A 421 -11.00 10.96 -18.00
N GLN A 422 -11.41 11.51 -16.86
CA GLN A 422 -12.35 10.81 -15.98
C GLN A 422 -13.68 10.52 -16.68
N LEU A 423 -14.16 11.49 -17.48
CA LEU A 423 -15.38 11.33 -18.28
C LEU A 423 -15.19 10.32 -19.42
N ASP A 424 -14.08 10.38 -20.14
CA ASP A 424 -13.75 9.46 -21.24
C ASP A 424 -13.54 8.01 -20.76
N TRP A 425 -13.00 7.85 -19.55
CA TRP A 425 -12.75 6.54 -18.93
C TRP A 425 -14.00 6.00 -18.21
N GLY A 426 -15.01 6.84 -18.00
CA GLY A 426 -16.30 6.48 -17.43
C GLY A 426 -16.33 6.43 -15.90
N PHE A 427 -15.33 7.00 -15.24
CA PHE A 427 -15.29 7.11 -13.79
C PHE A 427 -16.40 8.03 -13.30
N THR A 428 -17.01 7.66 -12.18
CA THR A 428 -18.12 8.41 -11.58
C THR A 428 -17.65 9.39 -10.51
N THR A 429 -16.44 9.20 -9.98
CA THR A 429 -15.85 10.02 -8.92
C THR A 429 -14.37 10.34 -9.18
N LEU A 430 -13.92 11.53 -8.80
CA LEU A 430 -12.52 11.78 -8.46
C LEU A 430 -12.26 11.08 -7.11
N GLY A 431 -11.21 10.26 -7.05
CA GLY A 431 -10.85 9.52 -5.85
C GLY A 431 -10.31 10.40 -4.73
N ASN A 432 -9.91 9.76 -3.63
CA ASN A 432 -9.36 10.45 -2.48
C ASN A 432 -8.10 11.25 -2.85
N TRP A 433 -7.82 12.34 -2.14
CA TRP A 433 -6.66 13.20 -2.42
C TRP A 433 -6.63 13.81 -3.84
N ALA A 434 -7.78 14.03 -4.46
CA ALA A 434 -7.89 14.97 -5.55
C ALA A 434 -7.53 16.38 -5.05
N ASP A 435 -6.77 17.15 -5.84
CA ASP A 435 -6.42 18.51 -5.49
C ASP A 435 -7.70 19.37 -5.33
N PRO A 436 -7.85 20.21 -4.29
CA PRO A 436 -9.04 21.06 -4.13
C PRO A 436 -9.34 21.97 -5.32
N SER A 437 -8.34 22.28 -6.16
CA SER A 437 -8.55 22.99 -7.43
C SER A 437 -9.35 22.20 -8.49
N LEU A 438 -9.72 20.95 -8.20
CA LEU A 438 -10.62 20.12 -9.01
C LEU A 438 -12.05 20.06 -8.43
N TYR A 439 -12.33 20.64 -7.26
CA TYR A 439 -13.64 20.50 -6.62
C TYR A 439 -14.76 21.24 -7.39
N ASP A 440 -14.47 22.42 -7.91
CA ASP A 440 -15.43 23.23 -8.67
C ASP A 440 -15.60 22.80 -10.15
N ASN A 441 -15.19 21.58 -10.50
CA ASN A 441 -15.16 21.10 -11.88
C ASN A 441 -16.55 21.00 -12.54
N GLY A 442 -17.61 20.79 -11.75
CA GLY A 442 -19.01 20.79 -12.22
C GLY A 442 -19.37 19.71 -13.24
N LYS A 443 -18.57 18.64 -13.36
CA LYS A 443 -18.70 17.57 -14.36
C LYS A 443 -18.62 16.16 -13.78
N VAL A 444 -17.75 15.94 -12.80
CA VAL A 444 -17.48 14.64 -12.16
C VAL A 444 -17.55 14.84 -10.64
N ALA A 445 -18.29 13.96 -9.96
CA ALA A 445 -18.36 13.99 -8.51
C ALA A 445 -16.97 13.76 -7.89
N TYR A 446 -16.76 14.16 -6.64
CA TYR A 446 -15.48 13.96 -5.96
C TYR A 446 -15.69 13.57 -4.51
N VAL A 447 -14.65 13.00 -3.91
CA VAL A 447 -14.56 12.87 -2.45
C VAL A 447 -13.56 13.88 -1.92
N ALA A 448 -13.87 14.49 -0.78
CA ALA A 448 -12.95 15.38 -0.07
C ALA A 448 -12.24 14.63 1.06
N ASN A 449 -11.19 15.23 1.62
CA ASN A 449 -10.46 14.61 2.72
C ASN A 449 -9.91 15.60 3.74
N GLY A 450 -9.73 15.13 4.98
CA GLY A 450 -9.10 15.88 6.06
C GLY A 450 -8.14 15.03 6.89
N TRP A 451 -7.09 15.67 7.40
CA TRP A 451 -6.13 15.06 8.33
C TRP A 451 -6.19 15.81 9.66
N ILE A 452 -6.36 15.09 10.78
CA ILE A 452 -6.46 15.70 12.09
C ILE A 452 -5.04 16.02 12.57
N ARG A 453 -4.75 17.31 12.71
CA ARG A 453 -3.43 17.80 13.15
C ARG A 453 -3.58 18.59 14.44
N GLY A 454 -2.55 18.62 15.27
CA GLY A 454 -2.52 19.41 16.49
C GLY A 454 -1.76 18.72 17.61
N ASP A 455 -1.71 19.38 18.76
CA ASP A 455 -0.92 18.95 19.92
C ASP A 455 -1.72 18.12 20.93
N HIS A 456 -2.88 17.61 20.51
CA HIS A 456 -3.68 16.70 21.34
C HIS A 456 -2.91 15.41 21.60
N LYS A 457 -3.23 14.79 22.72
CA LYS A 457 -2.58 13.58 23.19
C LYS A 457 -2.80 12.42 22.20
N ARG A 458 -1.93 11.43 22.35
CA ARG A 458 -1.80 10.26 21.47
C ARG A 458 -1.81 8.98 22.30
N VAL A 459 -2.29 7.89 21.72
CA VAL A 459 -2.15 6.52 22.22
C VAL A 459 -1.38 5.68 21.21
N SER A 460 -0.71 4.63 21.67
CA SER A 460 0.14 3.79 20.82
C SER A 460 -0.42 2.39 20.77
N SER A 461 -0.36 1.77 19.59
CA SER A 461 -0.64 0.35 19.39
C SER A 461 0.55 -0.55 19.73
N GLY A 462 1.74 0.05 19.90
CA GLY A 462 3.03 -0.66 19.95
C GLY A 462 3.63 -0.95 18.57
N ASP A 463 2.89 -0.72 17.49
CA ASP A 463 3.31 -0.90 16.09
C ASP A 463 2.75 0.24 15.21
N ASP A 464 3.10 1.47 15.57
CA ASP A 464 2.52 2.69 14.99
C ASP A 464 3.17 3.06 13.65
N TYR A 465 2.75 2.43 12.55
CA TYR A 465 3.39 2.56 11.23
C TYR A 465 3.49 4.01 10.73
N TRP A 466 2.36 4.69 10.52
CA TRP A 466 2.33 6.09 10.08
C TRP A 466 2.54 7.10 11.22
N GLY A 467 2.42 6.63 12.45
CA GLY A 467 2.45 7.43 13.67
C GLY A 467 1.40 6.97 14.69
N PRO A 468 1.52 7.44 15.94
CA PRO A 468 0.62 7.02 17.01
C PRO A 468 -0.81 7.52 16.77
N LEU A 469 -1.79 6.77 17.28
CA LEU A 469 -3.21 7.07 17.16
C LEU A 469 -3.58 8.30 18.02
N HIS A 470 -4.59 9.05 17.58
CA HIS A 470 -5.20 10.14 18.36
C HIS A 470 -5.79 9.60 19.68
N ASP A 471 -5.64 10.33 20.80
CA ASP A 471 -6.41 10.07 22.03
C ASP A 471 -7.76 10.82 21.91
N PRO A 472 -8.88 10.13 21.62
CA PRO A 472 -10.14 10.80 21.30
C PRO A 472 -10.90 11.30 22.53
N PHE A 473 -10.39 11.01 23.74
CA PHE A 473 -10.93 11.50 25.01
C PHE A 473 -10.26 12.81 25.45
N ASP A 474 -9.21 13.25 24.75
CA ASP A 474 -8.60 14.57 24.98
C ASP A 474 -9.51 15.70 24.44
N PRO A 475 -9.91 16.68 25.25
CA PRO A 475 -10.65 17.85 24.76
C PRO A 475 -9.93 18.62 23.63
N GLU A 476 -8.60 18.58 23.55
CA GLU A 476 -7.84 19.19 22.44
C GLU A 476 -8.01 18.41 21.13
N PHE A 477 -8.32 17.11 21.17
CA PHE A 477 -8.66 16.34 19.98
C PHE A 477 -9.90 16.93 19.30
N VAL A 478 -10.95 17.24 20.08
CA VAL A 478 -12.17 17.90 19.56
C VAL A 478 -11.83 19.23 18.86
N ARG A 479 -10.94 20.05 19.44
CA ARG A 479 -10.52 21.32 18.80
C ARG A 479 -9.72 21.09 17.52
N SER A 480 -8.90 20.03 17.50
CA SER A 480 -8.14 19.63 16.33
C SER A 480 -9.05 19.15 15.20
N VAL A 481 -10.06 18.34 15.53
CA VAL A 481 -11.12 17.92 14.60
C VAL A 481 -11.87 19.13 14.04
N LYS A 482 -12.32 20.06 14.89
CA LYS A 482 -13.01 21.30 14.47
C LYS A 482 -12.22 22.08 13.43
N ARG A 483 -10.91 22.24 13.64
CA ARG A 483 -10.04 22.94 12.68
C ARG A 483 -9.95 22.19 11.35
N THR A 484 -9.79 20.87 11.39
CA THR A 484 -9.73 20.03 10.18
C THR A 484 -11.03 20.10 9.38
N VAL A 485 -12.19 19.86 10.02
CA VAL A 485 -13.47 19.86 9.30
C VAL A 485 -13.87 21.26 8.81
N ALA A 486 -13.49 22.33 9.51
CA ALA A 486 -13.69 23.70 9.05
C ALA A 486 -12.86 24.01 7.78
N GLN A 487 -11.63 23.48 7.69
CA GLN A 487 -10.83 23.59 6.46
C GLN A 487 -11.51 22.85 5.30
N VAL A 488 -11.91 21.60 5.52
CA VAL A 488 -12.59 20.81 4.47
C VAL A 488 -13.88 21.49 4.01
N ALA A 489 -14.68 22.01 4.94
CA ALA A 489 -15.91 22.74 4.62
C ALA A 489 -15.64 24.00 3.77
N ALA A 490 -14.53 24.71 4.02
CA ALA A 490 -14.12 25.87 3.25
C ALA A 490 -13.64 25.52 1.82
N GLU A 491 -13.06 24.34 1.65
CA GLU A 491 -12.67 23.80 0.33
C GLU A 491 -13.90 23.31 -0.44
N VAL A 492 -14.82 22.58 0.20
CA VAL A 492 -16.02 21.98 -0.43
C VAL A 492 -17.15 22.98 -0.65
N GLN A 493 -17.30 23.99 0.21
CA GLN A 493 -18.33 25.04 0.08
C GLN A 493 -19.77 24.53 -0.08
N ASN A 494 -20.08 23.41 0.60
CA ASN A 494 -21.38 22.74 0.53
C ASN A 494 -21.82 22.34 -0.91
N ASP A 495 -20.84 22.09 -1.78
CA ASP A 495 -21.03 21.71 -3.18
C ASP A 495 -21.72 20.33 -3.31
N PRO A 496 -22.83 20.20 -4.07
CA PRO A 496 -23.50 18.92 -4.30
C PRO A 496 -22.67 17.91 -5.11
N TRP A 497 -21.58 18.31 -5.77
CA TRP A 497 -20.66 17.38 -6.43
C TRP A 497 -19.75 16.62 -5.46
N CYS A 498 -19.61 17.09 -4.22
CA CYS A 498 -18.91 16.35 -3.18
C CYS A 498 -19.79 15.18 -2.71
N MET A 499 -19.35 13.95 -2.99
CA MET A 499 -20.02 12.73 -2.53
C MET A 499 -19.91 12.57 -1.01
N GLY A 500 -18.76 12.92 -0.44
CA GLY A 500 -18.51 12.77 0.99
C GLY A 500 -17.06 13.06 1.36
N VAL A 501 -16.76 12.89 2.64
CA VAL A 501 -15.47 13.24 3.25
C VAL A 501 -14.84 12.04 3.94
N TYR A 502 -13.61 11.72 3.56
CA TYR A 502 -12.72 10.86 4.36
C TYR A 502 -11.98 11.69 5.41
N ILE A 503 -11.89 11.18 6.64
CA ILE A 503 -11.06 11.80 7.69
C ILE A 503 -10.05 10.78 8.16
N GLU A 504 -8.77 11.12 8.08
CA GLU A 504 -7.63 10.20 8.28
C GLU A 504 -7.54 9.09 7.21
N ASN A 505 -6.50 8.28 7.32
CA ASN A 505 -6.26 7.11 6.47
C ASN A 505 -5.32 6.14 7.19
N GLU A 506 -5.67 4.86 7.23
CA GLU A 506 -4.82 3.76 7.70
C GLU A 506 -4.16 4.01 9.07
N LEU A 507 -4.94 4.51 10.04
CA LEU A 507 -4.45 4.62 11.41
C LEU A 507 -4.14 3.23 11.99
N SER A 508 -3.17 3.16 12.89
CA SER A 508 -2.69 1.89 13.49
C SER A 508 -3.65 1.39 14.58
N TRP A 509 -4.80 0.87 14.15
CA TRP A 509 -5.87 0.39 15.03
C TRP A 509 -5.61 -0.98 15.68
N GLY A 510 -4.61 -1.72 15.19
CA GLY A 510 -4.31 -3.10 15.59
C GLY A 510 -4.74 -4.14 14.54
N ASN A 511 -4.23 -5.37 14.67
CA ASN A 511 -4.44 -6.47 13.72
C ASN A 511 -4.87 -7.77 14.42
N THR A 512 -5.49 -8.69 13.68
CA THR A 512 -6.00 -9.96 14.24
C THR A 512 -4.98 -11.12 14.19
N LYS A 513 -3.70 -10.85 13.90
CA LYS A 513 -2.68 -11.91 13.76
C LYS A 513 -2.24 -12.50 15.11
N SER A 514 -2.39 -11.75 16.20
CA SER A 514 -2.14 -12.21 17.57
C SER A 514 -2.88 -11.33 18.57
N ASP A 515 -3.10 -11.81 19.79
CA ASP A 515 -3.76 -10.99 20.83
C ASP A 515 -2.99 -9.72 21.18
N ALA A 516 -1.66 -9.76 21.12
CA ALA A 516 -0.81 -8.58 21.33
C ALA A 516 -0.99 -7.54 20.21
N GLY A 517 -1.11 -7.99 18.96
CA GLY A 517 -1.44 -7.12 17.82
C GLY A 517 -2.89 -6.63 17.84
N HIS A 518 -3.82 -7.46 18.31
CA HIS A 518 -5.26 -7.15 18.36
C HIS A 518 -5.54 -6.07 19.38
N PHE A 519 -5.01 -6.22 20.58
CA PHE A 519 -5.29 -5.33 21.71
C PHE A 519 -4.13 -4.39 22.05
N GLY A 520 -3.18 -4.18 21.14
CA GLY A 520 -1.98 -3.36 21.36
C GLY A 520 -2.29 -1.96 21.92
N LEU A 521 -3.32 -1.29 21.38
CA LEU A 521 -3.81 0.00 21.87
C LEU A 521 -4.25 -0.06 23.34
N ILE A 522 -4.93 -1.12 23.73
CA ILE A 522 -5.43 -1.30 25.09
C ILE A 522 -4.29 -1.67 26.03
N ILE A 523 -3.47 -2.65 25.65
CA ILE A 523 -2.30 -3.10 26.40
C ILE A 523 -1.40 -1.91 26.73
N HIS A 524 -1.03 -1.10 25.72
CA HIS A 524 -0.13 0.03 25.92
C HIS A 524 -0.81 1.16 26.72
N THR A 525 -2.06 1.51 26.41
CA THR A 525 -2.77 2.58 27.13
C THR A 525 -2.96 2.24 28.62
N LEU A 526 -3.22 0.98 28.96
CA LEU A 526 -3.37 0.56 30.34
C LEU A 526 -2.10 0.77 31.18
N THR A 527 -0.91 0.77 30.58
CA THR A 527 0.36 1.03 31.29
C THR A 527 0.54 2.49 31.73
N ARG A 528 -0.26 3.40 31.18
CA ARG A 528 -0.13 4.85 31.40
C ARG A 528 -0.82 5.30 32.68
N ASP A 529 -0.42 6.47 33.15
CA ASP A 529 -1.13 7.21 34.19
C ASP A 529 -2.37 7.91 33.60
N ALA A 530 -3.53 7.72 34.24
CA ALA A 530 -4.81 8.35 33.89
C ALA A 530 -4.76 9.88 33.93
N VAL A 531 -3.87 10.48 34.74
CA VAL A 531 -3.67 11.93 34.76
C VAL A 531 -3.05 12.43 33.45
N GLU A 532 -2.22 11.59 32.80
CA GLU A 532 -1.49 11.95 31.60
C GLU A 532 -2.13 11.44 30.30
N SER A 533 -3.07 10.50 30.39
CA SER A 533 -3.81 9.93 29.25
C SER A 533 -5.32 9.94 29.51
N PRO A 534 -6.06 10.83 28.83
CA PRO A 534 -7.51 10.84 28.85
C PRO A 534 -8.13 9.49 28.47
N ALA A 535 -7.58 8.77 27.49
CA ALA A 535 -8.03 7.42 27.16
C ALA A 535 -7.89 6.45 28.34
N LYS A 536 -6.76 6.48 29.06
CA LYS A 536 -6.60 5.67 30.28
C LYS A 536 -7.63 6.03 31.34
N ALA A 537 -7.90 7.33 31.56
CA ALA A 537 -8.92 7.76 32.50
C ALA A 537 -10.31 7.23 32.14
N ALA A 538 -10.70 7.32 30.86
CA ALA A 538 -11.96 6.78 30.36
C ALA A 538 -12.04 5.25 30.53
N PHE A 539 -10.94 4.53 30.28
CA PHE A 539 -10.91 3.07 30.49
C PHE A 539 -11.09 2.68 31.95
N VAL A 540 -10.51 3.45 32.88
CA VAL A 540 -10.73 3.24 34.31
C VAL A 540 -12.21 3.42 34.66
N GLU A 541 -12.85 4.48 34.17
CA GLU A 541 -14.27 4.75 34.41
C GLU A 541 -15.17 3.62 33.90
N LEU A 542 -14.97 3.18 32.64
CA LEU A 542 -15.71 2.06 32.06
C LEU A 542 -15.57 0.77 32.89
N LEU A 543 -14.37 0.49 33.40
CA LEU A 543 -14.13 -0.68 34.23
C LEU A 543 -14.70 -0.53 35.65
N GLN A 544 -14.74 0.69 36.21
CA GLN A 544 -15.40 0.97 37.49
C GLN A 544 -16.91 0.77 37.40
N ASP A 545 -17.52 1.18 36.28
CA ASP A 545 -18.95 0.98 36.02
C ASP A 545 -19.27 -0.52 35.89
N ARG A 546 -18.42 -1.29 35.20
CA ARG A 546 -18.61 -2.73 35.03
C ARG A 546 -18.31 -3.53 36.31
N TYR A 547 -17.31 -3.11 37.08
CA TYR A 547 -16.88 -3.79 38.30
C TYR A 547 -16.97 -2.85 39.50
N THR A 548 -17.99 -3.07 40.35
CA THR A 548 -18.22 -2.24 41.55
C THR A 548 -17.02 -2.16 42.52
N SER A 549 -16.08 -3.11 42.47
CA SER A 549 -14.86 -3.07 43.25
C SER A 549 -13.67 -3.63 42.46
N VAL A 550 -12.46 -3.19 42.82
CA VAL A 550 -11.22 -3.63 42.16
C VAL A 550 -10.93 -5.12 42.41
N GLU A 551 -11.46 -5.69 43.49
CA GLU A 551 -11.39 -7.13 43.78
C GLU A 551 -12.29 -7.92 42.82
N ASN A 552 -13.41 -7.35 42.36
CA ASN A 552 -14.23 -7.98 41.31
C ASN A 552 -13.49 -7.99 39.98
N LEU A 553 -12.85 -6.87 39.60
CA LEU A 553 -11.99 -6.79 38.41
C LEU A 553 -10.86 -7.83 38.50
N SER A 554 -10.12 -7.84 39.61
CA SER A 554 -8.99 -8.75 39.82
C SER A 554 -9.42 -10.21 39.73
N ARG A 555 -10.59 -10.57 40.29
CA ARG A 555 -11.16 -11.91 40.16
C ARG A 555 -11.55 -12.24 38.71
N ALA A 556 -12.19 -11.32 38.00
CA ALA A 556 -12.60 -11.52 36.61
C ALA A 556 -11.39 -11.71 35.67
N TRP A 557 -10.32 -10.94 35.89
CA TRP A 557 -9.09 -11.00 35.10
C TRP A 557 -8.08 -12.03 35.62
N SER A 558 -8.45 -12.84 36.62
CA SER A 558 -7.57 -13.83 37.26
C SER A 558 -6.23 -13.25 37.72
N LEU A 559 -6.25 -12.01 38.22
CA LEU A 559 -5.06 -11.31 38.71
C LEU A 559 -4.77 -11.62 40.18
N PRO A 560 -3.50 -11.52 40.62
CA PRO A 560 -3.15 -11.63 42.03
C PRO A 560 -3.89 -10.56 42.87
N LEU A 561 -4.55 -11.01 43.95
CA LEU A 561 -5.30 -10.13 44.86
C LEU A 561 -4.41 -9.41 45.88
N ALA A 562 -3.19 -9.90 46.10
CA ALA A 562 -2.24 -9.33 47.04
C ALA A 562 -0.84 -9.16 46.41
N ALA A 563 -0.13 -8.11 46.80
CA ALA A 563 1.25 -7.87 46.35
C ALA A 563 2.23 -8.98 46.78
N THR A 564 1.88 -9.77 47.79
CA THR A 564 2.67 -10.90 48.30
C THR A 564 2.62 -12.12 47.40
N ASP A 565 1.69 -12.19 46.45
CA ASP A 565 1.53 -13.31 45.50
C ASP A 565 2.26 -13.05 44.17
N ILE A 566 3.07 -11.98 44.10
CA ILE A 566 3.82 -11.58 42.90
C ILE A 566 5.12 -12.39 42.80
N SER A 567 5.21 -13.29 41.82
CA SER A 567 6.52 -13.62 41.24
C SER A 567 6.99 -12.44 40.39
N THR A 568 8.25 -12.04 40.57
CA THR A 568 8.90 -10.85 39.98
C THR A 568 8.36 -10.42 38.61
N GLY A 569 7.58 -9.33 38.56
CA GLY A 569 7.17 -8.65 37.31
C GLY A 569 5.67 -8.38 37.11
N SER A 570 4.77 -8.88 37.96
CA SER A 570 3.32 -8.63 37.87
C SER A 570 2.86 -7.52 38.83
N SER A 571 1.96 -6.62 38.37
CA SER A 571 1.32 -5.62 39.25
C SER A 571 -0.02 -6.16 39.77
N ALA A 572 -0.12 -6.47 41.07
CA ALA A 572 -1.41 -6.71 41.71
C ALA A 572 -2.26 -5.43 41.66
N VAL A 573 -3.54 -5.53 41.32
CA VAL A 573 -4.44 -4.38 41.26
C VAL A 573 -5.09 -4.17 42.63
N THR A 574 -4.35 -3.54 43.55
CA THR A 574 -4.74 -3.43 44.97
C THR A 574 -5.76 -2.33 45.26
N SER A 575 -5.94 -1.37 44.34
CA SER A 575 -6.92 -0.29 44.42
C SER A 575 -7.17 0.29 43.02
N TRP A 576 -8.32 0.92 42.82
CA TRP A 576 -8.57 1.71 41.60
C TRP A 576 -7.51 2.79 41.38
N GLU A 577 -7.04 3.42 42.46
CA GLU A 577 -5.97 4.43 42.40
C GLU A 577 -4.65 3.84 41.86
N ALA A 578 -4.28 2.63 42.29
CA ALA A 578 -3.11 1.94 41.77
C ALA A 578 -3.29 1.59 40.28
N PHE A 579 -4.47 1.08 39.91
CA PHE A 579 -4.81 0.79 38.52
C PHE A 579 -4.74 2.02 37.61
N SER A 580 -5.23 3.17 38.10
CA SER A 580 -5.24 4.45 37.38
C SER A 580 -3.83 4.97 37.10
N ARG A 581 -2.86 4.74 38.00
CA ARG A 581 -1.46 5.14 37.78
C ARG A 581 -0.73 4.30 36.73
N GLY A 582 -1.26 3.13 36.40
CA GLY A 582 -0.71 2.24 35.38
C GLY A 582 -0.87 0.77 35.73
N PHE A 583 -1.11 -0.04 34.71
CA PHE A 583 -1.26 -1.49 34.80
C PHE A 583 -0.58 -2.16 33.62
N ALA A 584 0.34 -3.09 33.92
CA ALA A 584 0.97 -3.96 32.94
C ALA A 584 0.46 -5.39 33.14
N LEU A 585 0.14 -6.07 32.03
CA LEU A 585 -0.28 -7.46 32.08
C LEU A 585 0.85 -8.34 32.66
N PRO A 586 0.54 -9.32 33.53
CA PRO A 586 1.53 -10.28 33.99
C PRO A 586 2.17 -11.03 32.82
N ALA A 587 3.49 -11.23 32.86
CA ALA A 587 4.16 -12.11 31.90
C ALA A 587 3.69 -13.56 32.12
N SER A 588 3.34 -14.27 31.04
CA SER A 588 3.07 -15.72 31.12
C SER A 588 4.39 -16.52 31.10
N ALA A 589 4.32 -17.81 31.43
CA ALA A 589 5.47 -18.73 31.36
C ALA A 589 6.11 -18.80 29.95
N ASN A 590 5.36 -18.44 28.90
CA ASN A 590 5.81 -18.41 27.52
C ASN A 590 6.08 -16.98 27.00
N GLY A 591 6.12 -15.99 27.88
CA GLY A 591 6.41 -14.58 27.55
C GLY A 591 5.29 -13.81 26.84
N LYS A 592 4.13 -14.45 26.56
CA LYS A 592 2.97 -13.80 25.91
C LYS A 592 1.76 -13.77 26.84
N PRO A 593 1.16 -12.60 27.15
CA PRO A 593 -0.01 -12.55 28.02
C PRO A 593 -1.17 -13.33 27.39
N LEU A 594 -1.85 -14.15 28.19
CA LEU A 594 -3.05 -14.87 27.77
C LEU A 594 -4.27 -13.96 27.95
N ILE A 595 -4.88 -13.50 26.85
CA ILE A 595 -6.01 -12.57 26.84
C ILE A 595 -7.28 -13.35 26.52
N GLU A 596 -7.93 -13.90 27.56
CA GLU A 596 -9.08 -14.78 27.45
C GLU A 596 -10.22 -14.42 28.43
N GLY A 597 -11.39 -15.02 28.23
CA GLY A 597 -12.56 -14.83 29.10
C GLY A 597 -12.94 -13.36 29.30
N ALA A 598 -13.22 -12.97 30.55
CA ALA A 598 -13.62 -11.61 30.90
C ALA A 598 -12.56 -10.56 30.55
N LEU A 599 -11.27 -10.89 30.62
CA LEU A 599 -10.19 -9.98 30.21
C LEU A 599 -10.29 -9.63 28.72
N ARG A 600 -10.54 -10.64 27.87
CA ARG A 600 -10.74 -10.42 26.43
C ARG A 600 -12.00 -9.61 26.14
N GLU A 601 -13.10 -9.93 26.82
CA GLU A 601 -14.36 -9.17 26.68
C GLU A 601 -14.20 -7.70 27.08
N ASP A 602 -13.46 -7.43 28.15
CA ASP A 602 -13.17 -6.06 28.58
C ASP A 602 -12.24 -5.35 27.61
N PHE A 603 -11.20 -6.03 27.12
CA PHE A 603 -10.31 -5.43 26.10
C PHE A 603 -11.06 -5.11 24.81
N SER A 604 -11.99 -5.98 24.41
CA SER A 604 -12.88 -5.75 23.27
C SER A 604 -13.78 -4.53 23.51
N LEU A 605 -14.42 -4.43 24.68
CA LEU A 605 -15.22 -3.26 25.07
C LEU A 605 -14.42 -1.95 25.04
N LEU A 606 -13.20 -1.94 25.60
CA LEU A 606 -12.35 -0.76 25.63
C LEU A 606 -11.90 -0.34 24.23
N LEU A 607 -11.55 -1.29 23.36
CA LEU A 607 -11.15 -1.02 21.98
C LEU A 607 -12.31 -0.48 21.15
N GLU A 608 -13.50 -1.08 21.29
CA GLU A 608 -14.71 -0.61 20.62
C GLU A 608 -15.08 0.80 21.10
N SER A 609 -14.98 1.08 22.41
CA SER A 609 -15.25 2.40 22.99
C SER A 609 -14.26 3.46 22.50
N LEU A 610 -12.97 3.11 22.37
CA LEU A 610 -11.95 4.01 21.83
C LEU A 610 -12.26 4.39 20.37
N SER A 611 -12.59 3.39 19.54
CA SER A 611 -13.01 3.61 18.15
C SER A 611 -14.28 4.47 18.08
N ALA A 612 -15.33 4.08 18.80
CA ALA A 612 -16.61 4.79 18.81
C ALA A 612 -16.44 6.26 19.23
N GLN A 613 -15.63 6.54 20.25
CA GLN A 613 -15.37 7.92 20.68
C GLN A 613 -14.66 8.74 19.59
N PHE A 614 -13.65 8.17 18.91
CA PHE A 614 -12.99 8.84 17.80
C PHE A 614 -13.98 9.20 16.69
N PHE A 615 -14.75 8.22 16.21
CA PHE A 615 -15.67 8.44 15.09
C PHE A 615 -16.87 9.30 15.49
N SER A 616 -17.33 9.25 16.74
CA SER A 616 -18.40 10.11 17.26
C SER A 616 -17.99 11.59 17.26
N VAL A 617 -16.77 11.90 17.70
CA VAL A 617 -16.27 13.28 17.70
C VAL A 617 -16.14 13.80 16.27
N VAL A 618 -15.55 12.99 15.37
CA VAL A 618 -15.39 13.37 13.96
C VAL A 618 -16.75 13.59 13.29
N GLN A 619 -17.69 12.66 13.47
CA GLN A 619 -19.03 12.77 12.90
C GLN A 619 -19.76 14.02 13.40
N HIS A 620 -19.72 14.28 14.71
CA HIS A 620 -20.45 15.40 15.30
C HIS A 620 -19.95 16.73 14.76
N GLU A 621 -18.63 16.90 14.73
CA GLU A 621 -18.01 18.15 14.30
C GLU A 621 -18.09 18.33 12.78
N LEU A 622 -18.00 17.25 12.00
CA LEU A 622 -18.21 17.31 10.55
C LEU A 622 -19.66 17.69 10.22
N ALA A 623 -20.64 17.04 10.84
CA ALA A 623 -22.07 17.33 10.63
C ALA A 623 -22.44 18.78 11.01
N ALA A 624 -21.73 19.39 11.96
CA ALA A 624 -21.95 20.78 12.34
C ALA A 624 -21.59 21.78 11.23
N VAL A 625 -20.64 21.45 10.33
CA VAL A 625 -20.16 22.33 9.27
C VAL A 625 -20.49 21.85 7.85
N MET A 626 -20.76 20.56 7.68
CA MET A 626 -21.12 19.90 6.41
C MET A 626 -22.30 18.93 6.61
N PRO A 627 -23.48 19.41 7.04
CA PRO A 627 -24.61 18.56 7.43
C PRO A 627 -25.24 17.75 6.28
N ASN A 628 -24.90 18.07 5.02
CA ASN A 628 -25.50 17.47 3.84
C ASN A 628 -24.62 16.40 3.18
N HIS A 629 -23.38 16.21 3.66
CA HIS A 629 -22.36 15.39 3.02
C HIS A 629 -22.10 14.12 3.82
N LEU A 630 -21.80 13.02 3.11
CA LEU A 630 -21.52 11.73 3.74
C LEU A 630 -20.19 11.75 4.50
N PHE A 631 -20.18 11.20 5.72
CA PHE A 631 -18.95 10.83 6.41
C PHE A 631 -18.52 9.42 5.98
N LEU A 632 -17.40 9.35 5.25
CA LEU A 632 -16.89 8.13 4.62
C LEU A 632 -15.91 7.34 5.49
N GLY A 633 -15.73 7.72 6.77
CA GLY A 633 -14.82 7.05 7.70
C GLY A 633 -13.34 7.36 7.48
N ALA A 634 -12.48 6.41 7.89
CA ALA A 634 -11.03 6.59 8.03
C ALA A 634 -10.16 5.56 7.29
N ARG A 635 -10.72 4.87 6.29
CA ARG A 635 -10.00 4.03 5.32
C ARG A 635 -9.10 2.99 5.98
N PHE A 636 -9.72 1.99 6.61
CA PHE A 636 -8.99 0.95 7.33
C PHE A 636 -8.16 0.08 6.37
N ALA A 637 -6.87 -0.07 6.63
CA ALA A 637 -6.08 -1.10 5.95
C ALA A 637 -6.42 -2.50 6.48
N ASP A 638 -6.09 -3.55 5.71
CA ASP A 638 -6.27 -4.94 6.12
C ASP A 638 -5.50 -5.30 7.41
N TRP A 639 -4.39 -4.63 7.68
CA TRP A 639 -3.60 -4.73 8.90
C TRP A 639 -4.09 -3.84 10.06
N GLY A 640 -5.18 -3.08 9.88
CA GLY A 640 -5.65 -2.06 10.82
C GLY A 640 -7.18 -2.05 11.00
N MET A 641 -7.83 -3.22 11.03
CA MET A 641 -9.30 -3.34 11.04
C MET A 641 -9.85 -4.45 11.97
N THR A 642 -9.59 -4.38 13.26
CA THR A 642 -10.19 -5.36 14.20
C THR A 642 -11.73 -5.24 14.24
N PRO A 643 -12.47 -6.32 14.53
CA PRO A 643 -13.94 -6.28 14.55
C PRO A 643 -14.52 -5.17 15.45
N GLU A 644 -13.91 -4.94 16.62
CA GLU A 644 -14.27 -3.87 17.55
C GLU A 644 -14.14 -2.48 16.94
N VAL A 645 -13.03 -2.25 16.23
CA VAL A 645 -12.75 -0.94 15.63
C VAL A 645 -13.76 -0.68 14.51
N VAL A 646 -14.05 -1.68 13.68
CA VAL A 646 -15.02 -1.52 12.60
C VAL A 646 -16.44 -1.32 13.16
N ARG A 647 -16.86 -2.06 14.19
CA ARG A 647 -18.16 -1.83 14.85
C ARG A 647 -18.26 -0.44 15.47
N GLY A 648 -17.22 0.01 16.19
CA GLY A 648 -17.16 1.35 16.76
C GLY A 648 -17.28 2.44 15.70
N ALA A 649 -16.67 2.25 14.52
CA ALA A 649 -16.79 3.19 13.41
C ALA A 649 -18.17 3.18 12.75
N ALA A 650 -18.71 1.99 12.48
CA ALA A 650 -19.97 1.78 11.77
C ALA A 650 -21.17 2.49 12.43
N ALA A 651 -21.13 2.67 13.76
CA ALA A 651 -22.15 3.40 14.50
C ALA A 651 -22.23 4.90 14.13
N HIS A 652 -21.16 5.48 13.59
CA HIS A 652 -21.03 6.92 13.36
C HIS A 652 -20.80 7.30 11.90
N VAL A 653 -20.27 6.42 11.06
CA VAL A 653 -20.06 6.72 9.63
C VAL A 653 -21.31 6.44 8.80
N ASP A 654 -21.47 7.17 7.71
CA ASP A 654 -22.49 6.89 6.70
C ASP A 654 -22.07 5.72 5.80
N VAL A 655 -20.78 5.66 5.46
CA VAL A 655 -20.14 4.60 4.66
C VAL A 655 -18.85 4.17 5.35
N VAL A 656 -18.63 2.86 5.54
CA VAL A 656 -17.38 2.34 6.10
C VAL A 656 -16.36 2.16 4.97
N SER A 657 -15.12 2.61 5.17
CA SER A 657 -14.08 2.56 4.13
C SER A 657 -12.92 1.66 4.49
N TYR A 658 -12.43 0.93 3.49
CA TYR A 658 -11.34 -0.05 3.61
C TYR A 658 -10.32 0.13 2.47
N ASN A 659 -9.03 0.02 2.73
CA ASN A 659 -8.00 -0.10 1.70
C ASN A 659 -7.58 -1.58 1.62
N LEU A 660 -7.64 -2.15 0.42
CA LEU A 660 -7.40 -3.58 0.21
C LEU A 660 -6.58 -3.81 -1.05
N TYR A 661 -5.29 -4.07 -0.87
CA TYR A 661 -4.33 -4.37 -1.93
C TYR A 661 -4.19 -5.88 -2.12
N THR A 662 -5.14 -6.48 -2.83
CA THR A 662 -5.16 -7.92 -3.19
C THR A 662 -5.72 -8.09 -4.61
N GLU A 663 -5.85 -9.33 -5.11
CA GLU A 663 -6.50 -9.59 -6.41
C GLU A 663 -8.00 -9.25 -6.40
N GLY A 664 -8.66 -9.27 -5.24
CA GLY A 664 -10.06 -8.93 -5.03
C GLY A 664 -10.60 -9.47 -3.72
N LEU A 665 -11.93 -9.52 -3.56
CA LEU A 665 -12.56 -10.08 -2.35
C LEU A 665 -12.55 -11.62 -2.40
N ALA A 666 -11.61 -12.27 -1.72
CA ALA A 666 -11.67 -13.72 -1.53
C ALA A 666 -12.89 -14.11 -0.68
N ALA A 667 -13.45 -15.29 -0.99
CA ALA A 667 -14.67 -15.79 -0.37
C ALA A 667 -14.55 -15.93 1.16
N GLY A 668 -15.62 -15.61 1.90
CA GLY A 668 -15.73 -15.78 3.35
C GLY A 668 -15.05 -14.70 4.21
N ASN A 669 -14.07 -13.96 3.68
CA ASN A 669 -13.29 -12.99 4.47
C ASN A 669 -14.02 -11.66 4.72
N TRP A 670 -15.11 -11.42 3.99
CA TRP A 670 -15.92 -10.21 4.07
C TRP A 670 -17.34 -10.48 4.59
N ASP A 671 -17.60 -11.67 5.12
CA ASP A 671 -18.92 -12.05 5.64
C ASP A 671 -19.33 -11.20 6.86
N PHE A 672 -18.34 -10.63 7.58
CA PHE A 672 -18.57 -9.70 8.68
C PHE A 672 -19.35 -8.45 8.27
N LEU A 673 -19.35 -8.08 6.98
CA LEU A 673 -20.14 -6.94 6.49
C LEU A 673 -21.65 -7.13 6.72
N ALA A 674 -22.12 -8.39 6.77
CA ALA A 674 -23.51 -8.70 7.09
C ALA A 674 -23.86 -8.44 8.56
N GLU A 675 -22.90 -8.59 9.47
CA GLU A 675 -23.08 -8.24 10.88
C GLU A 675 -23.18 -6.71 11.06
N ILE A 676 -22.39 -5.97 10.28
CA ILE A 676 -22.32 -4.51 10.39
C ILE A 676 -23.52 -3.82 9.73
N ASP A 677 -24.02 -4.39 8.62
CA ASP A 677 -25.12 -3.83 7.82
C ASP A 677 -24.95 -2.34 7.48
N LYS A 678 -23.79 -2.00 6.90
CA LYS A 678 -23.48 -0.65 6.41
C LYS A 678 -22.99 -0.67 4.96
N PRO A 679 -23.28 0.38 4.18
CA PRO A 679 -22.65 0.54 2.88
C PRO A 679 -21.14 0.68 3.10
N SER A 680 -20.38 0.02 2.24
CA SER A 680 -18.93 -0.06 2.33
C SER A 680 -18.27 0.44 1.04
N ILE A 681 -17.06 0.98 1.13
CA ILE A 681 -16.29 1.43 -0.04
C ILE A 681 -14.85 0.97 0.08
N ILE A 682 -14.29 0.48 -1.04
CA ILE A 682 -12.84 0.32 -1.14
C ILE A 682 -12.23 1.69 -1.43
N GLY A 683 -11.51 2.22 -0.45
CA GLY A 683 -10.83 3.50 -0.55
C GLY A 683 -9.59 3.46 -1.44
N SER A 684 -8.89 2.33 -1.53
CA SER A 684 -7.74 2.14 -2.42
C SER A 684 -7.50 0.66 -2.74
N PHE A 685 -7.16 0.39 -3.99
CA PHE A 685 -6.56 -0.85 -4.48
C PHE A 685 -5.71 -0.56 -5.74
N HIS A 686 -4.82 -1.48 -6.13
CA HIS A 686 -4.18 -1.44 -7.44
C HIS A 686 -3.48 -2.75 -7.80
N ALA A 687 -3.33 -3.00 -9.10
CA ALA A 687 -2.50 -4.04 -9.69
C ALA A 687 -1.11 -3.48 -10.07
N GLY A 688 -0.28 -3.22 -9.05
CA GLY A 688 1.13 -2.82 -9.21
C GLY A 688 2.00 -3.35 -8.07
N LEU A 689 1.59 -3.09 -6.82
CA LEU A 689 2.05 -3.81 -5.61
C LEU A 689 1.47 -5.22 -5.60
N VAL A 690 0.19 -5.33 -6.02
CA VAL A 690 -0.37 -6.60 -6.51
C VAL A 690 0.13 -6.79 -7.93
N SER A 691 1.14 -7.62 -8.13
CA SER A 691 1.93 -7.64 -9.37
C SER A 691 1.21 -8.39 -10.50
N ALA A 692 1.11 -7.74 -11.65
CA ALA A 692 0.75 -8.35 -12.94
C ALA A 692 2.01 -8.60 -13.78
N GLU A 693 1.96 -9.54 -14.71
CA GLU A 693 3.02 -9.86 -15.66
C GLU A 693 3.14 -8.82 -16.79
N SER A 694 2.04 -8.11 -17.10
CA SER A 694 1.96 -7.17 -18.22
C SER A 694 0.95 -6.04 -17.98
N GLN A 695 1.00 -4.98 -18.81
CA GLN A 695 -0.02 -3.93 -18.77
C GLN A 695 -1.41 -4.46 -19.17
N GLN A 696 -1.47 -5.49 -20.03
CA GLN A 696 -2.73 -6.12 -20.41
C GLN A 696 -3.36 -6.85 -19.23
N GLU A 697 -2.60 -7.72 -18.56
CA GLU A 697 -3.08 -8.45 -17.38
C GLU A 697 -3.43 -7.47 -16.24
N ARG A 698 -2.67 -6.39 -16.07
CA ARG A 698 -3.00 -5.34 -15.10
C ARG A 698 -4.41 -4.74 -15.32
N GLY A 699 -4.83 -4.57 -16.58
CA GLY A 699 -6.19 -4.17 -16.92
C GLY A 699 -7.22 -5.25 -16.63
N GLU A 700 -6.88 -6.51 -16.84
CA GLU A 700 -7.75 -7.67 -16.50
C GLU A 700 -7.95 -7.80 -14.99
N MET A 701 -6.85 -7.76 -14.21
CA MET A 701 -6.88 -7.77 -12.75
C MET A 701 -7.67 -6.59 -12.17
N PHE A 702 -7.59 -5.41 -12.79
CA PHE A 702 -8.46 -4.27 -12.42
C PHE A 702 -9.95 -4.63 -12.56
N ARG A 703 -10.34 -5.27 -13.66
CA ARG A 703 -11.74 -5.67 -13.88
C ARG A 703 -12.17 -6.78 -12.94
N ASP A 704 -11.34 -7.79 -12.74
CA ASP A 704 -11.62 -8.90 -11.85
C ASP A 704 -11.83 -8.41 -10.41
N TYR A 705 -10.92 -7.56 -9.92
CA TYR A 705 -11.08 -6.89 -8.62
C TYR A 705 -12.43 -6.17 -8.55
N MET A 706 -12.70 -5.28 -9.52
CA MET A 706 -13.92 -4.46 -9.51
C MET A 706 -15.20 -5.29 -9.64
N HIS A 707 -15.19 -6.41 -10.35
CA HIS A 707 -16.33 -7.32 -10.41
C HIS A 707 -16.63 -7.91 -9.03
N THR A 708 -15.61 -8.28 -8.24
CA THR A 708 -15.86 -8.75 -6.86
C THR A 708 -16.52 -7.68 -5.98
N ILE A 709 -16.19 -6.39 -6.18
CA ILE A 709 -16.81 -5.27 -5.45
C ILE A 709 -18.24 -5.03 -5.94
N ILE A 710 -18.44 -4.95 -7.26
CA ILE A 710 -19.75 -4.67 -7.87
C ILE A 710 -20.77 -5.75 -7.51
N ASP A 711 -20.35 -7.01 -7.44
CA ASP A 711 -21.24 -8.13 -7.14
C ASP A 711 -21.54 -8.28 -5.64
N ASN A 712 -20.75 -7.64 -4.77
CA ASN A 712 -20.93 -7.73 -3.33
C ASN A 712 -22.06 -6.77 -2.86
N PRO A 713 -23.10 -7.25 -2.14
CA PRO A 713 -24.27 -6.43 -1.80
C PRO A 713 -23.97 -5.27 -0.84
N TRP A 714 -22.83 -5.27 -0.17
CA TRP A 714 -22.45 -4.27 0.83
C TRP A 714 -21.65 -3.11 0.24
N PHE A 715 -20.91 -3.35 -0.84
CA PHE A 715 -20.04 -2.32 -1.43
C PHE A 715 -20.82 -1.39 -2.37
N VAL A 716 -20.52 -0.10 -2.25
CA VAL A 716 -21.08 0.98 -3.07
C VAL A 716 -20.04 1.68 -3.94
N GLY A 717 -18.79 1.22 -3.90
CA GLY A 717 -17.72 1.79 -4.69
C GLY A 717 -16.35 1.16 -4.43
N ALA A 718 -15.42 1.48 -5.33
CA ALA A 718 -14.00 1.22 -5.19
C ALA A 718 -13.18 2.26 -5.96
N GLN A 719 -12.09 2.73 -5.35
CA GLN A 719 -11.21 3.76 -5.90
C GLN A 719 -9.80 3.17 -6.08
N TRP A 720 -9.20 3.41 -7.24
CA TRP A 720 -7.85 2.93 -7.58
C TRP A 720 -6.79 3.88 -7.02
N PHE A 721 -5.77 3.35 -6.35
CA PHE A 721 -4.59 4.12 -5.97
C PHE A 721 -3.46 3.86 -6.96
N GLN A 722 -3.14 4.77 -7.88
CA GLN A 722 -3.44 6.21 -7.93
C GLN A 722 -3.43 6.72 -9.38
N TYR A 723 -3.56 8.03 -9.58
CA TYR A 723 -3.60 8.61 -10.93
C TYR A 723 -2.27 8.52 -11.66
N ILE A 724 -1.18 8.87 -10.98
CA ILE A 724 0.16 8.98 -11.57
C ILE A 724 1.05 7.91 -10.96
N ASP A 725 1.94 7.31 -11.74
CA ASP A 725 2.98 6.46 -11.19
C ASP A 725 3.76 7.19 -10.10
N SER A 726 4.16 6.46 -9.07
CA SER A 726 5.16 7.02 -8.16
C SER A 726 6.45 7.28 -8.96
N PRO A 727 7.25 8.31 -8.64
CA PRO A 727 8.53 8.50 -9.29
C PRO A 727 9.33 7.19 -9.26
N ALA A 728 9.88 6.75 -10.39
CA ALA A 728 10.63 5.49 -10.46
C ALA A 728 11.88 5.51 -9.56
N SER A 729 12.34 6.71 -9.19
CA SER A 729 13.36 6.98 -8.18
C SER A 729 12.82 7.13 -6.75
N GLY A 730 11.59 6.73 -6.46
CA GLY A 730 10.98 6.84 -5.13
C GLY A 730 10.35 8.21 -4.85
N ARG A 731 9.07 8.20 -4.47
CA ARG A 731 8.39 9.41 -3.99
C ARG A 731 9.06 9.91 -2.72
N ALA A 732 9.14 11.23 -2.57
CA ALA A 732 9.95 11.87 -1.54
C ALA A 732 9.55 11.51 -0.11
N TRP A 733 8.30 11.13 0.13
CA TRP A 733 7.81 10.82 1.47
C TRP A 733 8.47 9.57 2.07
N ASP A 734 8.56 8.48 1.32
CA ASP A 734 8.90 7.15 1.85
C ASP A 734 9.59 6.22 0.83
N GLY A 735 9.97 6.75 -0.32
CA GLY A 735 10.68 6.02 -1.37
C GLY A 735 9.82 5.08 -2.22
N GLU A 736 8.48 5.05 -2.09
CA GLU A 736 7.66 4.23 -2.99
C GLU A 736 7.90 4.57 -4.46
N ASN A 737 8.19 3.56 -5.28
CA ASN A 737 8.56 3.70 -6.69
C ASN A 737 7.77 2.78 -7.62
N TYR A 738 6.47 2.64 -7.36
CA TYR A 738 5.60 1.66 -8.00
C TYR A 738 5.01 2.11 -9.33
N ASN A 739 4.73 1.12 -10.21
CA ASN A 739 3.87 1.26 -11.39
C ASN A 739 2.40 1.09 -10.98
N VAL A 740 1.77 2.19 -10.58
CA VAL A 740 0.43 2.22 -9.98
C VAL A 740 -0.45 3.33 -10.53
N GLY A 741 0.06 4.11 -11.48
CA GLY A 741 -0.64 5.21 -12.13
C GLY A 741 -1.53 4.73 -13.26
N PHE A 742 -2.68 5.36 -13.45
CA PHE A 742 -3.36 5.34 -14.76
C PHE A 742 -2.52 6.05 -15.84
N VAL A 743 -1.63 6.96 -15.43
CA VAL A 743 -0.67 7.63 -16.30
C VAL A 743 0.77 7.48 -15.80
N THR A 744 1.70 7.49 -16.74
CA THR A 744 3.15 7.46 -16.49
C THR A 744 3.67 8.79 -15.91
N VAL A 745 4.95 8.82 -15.51
CA VAL A 745 5.67 10.07 -15.16
C VAL A 745 5.67 11.11 -16.30
N ALA A 746 5.49 10.68 -17.55
CA ALA A 746 5.41 11.54 -18.72
C ALA A 746 3.98 11.99 -19.05
N ASP A 747 3.01 11.72 -18.17
CA ASP A 747 1.58 11.99 -18.38
C ASP A 747 0.97 11.22 -19.56
N GLU A 748 1.49 10.02 -19.84
CA GLU A 748 0.97 9.15 -20.89
C GLU A 748 0.05 8.07 -20.28
N PRO A 749 -1.21 7.93 -20.73
CA PRO A 749 -2.11 6.90 -20.21
C PRO A 749 -1.68 5.47 -20.56
N TYR A 750 -1.85 4.54 -19.63
CA TYR A 750 -1.68 3.11 -19.91
C TYR A 750 -2.91 2.58 -20.66
N GLY A 751 -2.77 2.44 -21.98
CA GLY A 751 -3.86 2.06 -22.89
C GLY A 751 -4.68 0.84 -22.45
N PRO A 752 -4.06 -0.31 -22.11
CA PRO A 752 -4.81 -1.49 -21.65
C PRO A 752 -5.63 -1.25 -20.37
N LEU A 753 -5.08 -0.51 -19.40
CA LEU A 753 -5.79 -0.19 -18.15
C LEU A 753 -6.96 0.79 -18.41
N VAL A 754 -6.77 1.78 -19.28
CA VAL A 754 -7.84 2.70 -19.72
C VAL A 754 -8.96 1.93 -20.42
N ALA A 755 -8.63 1.04 -21.36
CA ALA A 755 -9.61 0.22 -22.06
C ALA A 755 -10.40 -0.69 -21.09
N ALA A 756 -9.72 -1.25 -20.09
CA ALA A 756 -10.34 -2.04 -19.03
C ALA A 756 -11.33 -1.20 -18.18
N ALA A 757 -10.94 0.01 -17.79
CA ALA A 757 -11.82 0.96 -17.09
C ALA A 757 -13.05 1.33 -17.91
N GLN A 758 -12.87 1.65 -19.20
CA GLN A 758 -13.99 1.95 -20.09
C GLN A 758 -14.96 0.78 -20.24
N ALA A 759 -14.43 -0.44 -20.39
CA ALA A 759 -15.24 -1.65 -20.50
C ALA A 759 -16.04 -1.91 -19.21
N LEU A 760 -15.39 -1.84 -18.05
CA LEU A 760 -16.02 -2.01 -16.74
C LEU A 760 -17.11 -0.96 -16.50
N ASN A 761 -16.79 0.32 -16.69
CA ASN A 761 -17.72 1.40 -16.41
C ASN A 761 -18.94 1.35 -17.36
N ARG A 762 -18.80 0.82 -18.58
CA ARG A 762 -19.93 0.63 -19.51
C ARG A 762 -20.94 -0.40 -19.00
N GLU A 763 -20.46 -1.46 -18.35
CA GLU A 763 -21.32 -2.53 -17.83
C GLU A 763 -21.75 -2.33 -16.36
N LEU A 764 -21.17 -1.35 -15.66
CA LEU A 764 -21.32 -1.10 -14.21
C LEU A 764 -22.77 -1.19 -13.71
N TYR A 765 -23.64 -0.27 -14.14
CA TYR A 765 -25.00 -0.21 -13.62
C TYR A 765 -25.89 -1.37 -14.07
N PRO A 766 -25.86 -1.80 -15.35
CA PRO A 766 -26.56 -3.03 -15.75
C PRO A 766 -26.13 -4.27 -14.96
N ARG A 767 -24.84 -4.42 -14.64
CA ARG A 767 -24.35 -5.54 -13.82
C ARG A 767 -24.86 -5.44 -12.39
N ARG A 768 -24.68 -4.28 -11.75
CA ARG A 768 -25.06 -4.06 -10.34
C ARG A 768 -26.56 -4.11 -10.11
N TYR A 769 -27.35 -3.45 -10.96
CA TYR A 769 -28.76 -3.14 -10.70
C TYR A 769 -29.71 -3.65 -11.79
N GLY A 770 -29.21 -4.14 -12.92
CA GLY A 770 -30.04 -4.58 -14.05
C GLY A 770 -30.62 -5.98 -13.91
N GLN A 771 -30.05 -6.83 -13.05
CA GLN A 771 -30.61 -8.15 -12.76
C GLN A 771 -31.67 -8.03 -11.67
N LYS A 772 -32.95 -7.94 -12.05
CA LYS A 772 -34.05 -8.25 -11.14
C LYS A 772 -33.95 -9.73 -10.76
N LYS A 773 -33.71 -10.05 -9.49
CA LYS A 773 -34.02 -11.38 -8.97
C LYS A 773 -35.52 -11.55 -8.80
#